data_AF-A0A8S2LC05-F1
#
_entry.id   AF-A0A8S2LC05-F1
#
_cell.length_a   1.000
_cell.length_b   1.000
_cell.length_c   1.000
_cell.angle_alpha   90.00
_cell.angle_beta   90.00
_cell.angle_gamma   90.00
#
_symmetry.space_group_name_H-M   'P 1'
#
loop_
_entity.id
_entity.type
_entity.pdbx_description
1 polymer ?
#
loop_
_entity_poly.entity_id
_entity_poly.type
_entity_poly.pdbx_seq_one_letter_code
_entity_poly.pdbx_strand_id
1 'polypeptide(L)'
;MSSEHSDTESYDSDEINLDTANANTNLETFYLIWLDPHVNTDKHLLKAQQRLRALISHLVTFDDVDTCRKYICQAPRNHYLVLIVSGQLGQKLVPDIHHINQVINIYVFCANKAIHEKWAKEFQKVTAIFVSVDDLISQIESDNKYRQKLAESLSFNIFNFNDVQTGQSTIGLNGQFVYNQVLMDVLLRIKYNKADKSELIKLCNTQYRKDPTELTIVKEFQHHYTSEKALWWYTRDCFLYKILNKALRMQDVHVLFLLRSFCLDLCQQLQEIQCQSKIKVYRGQLVSKSELTSLKNSLNQLISMNSFFSTSVSPEEASAFLYSKYTSTDLERVVFEIDANPNVVTTKPFADIRSQSAFVKESEVLFMFGSIFRLGSIQQTSDNIWRIRMTLCGENESGLKTVLQHITNEYGNKKPNLHLLGMVLWKMGKFDLAEKYYHRMIRDLQFNDPLIIDLYTDLSSIAAMRGSLDDSIRWKEKALEIKAHPAHNTTALPPRVLVAASAAGSTKVASVASSTPTKSIYYEIEQRIAQVTDSKRMMFDPTQLHKCSRETRMMAVAWIMVCKFDCKLYGGFVRDWIVGQYLGRPNNITADNWILFNDSTAHLHPEIVPADLDCYLPTHGLYDIDEILNELAKLQMVVNVHRDQWRYLLLVDQNVKTGPFTIDLITPHIGINKYDRIDFDVNNLFVEKDCTKHLGMRVDITYPPYSITLEKIVDNIQKKRFYLLAGHDNKPCGKVIEERMNKMITRGWKQIDETLPPVVPNPGPPSNIELTPVPKTSPVYQKIFEKMKLTFGGNDLKIISIEQIKNAELESIYEQAKKVIQKQTELPDGNQMTLFHGAKGKNIDEILQYGFHDQVYRYGNWGLPQRTLSFILGKGAYFSENPKLQHGRTFPDDDNERVMFQVKVLLGNAQSLSRHKINLNSVPENYHSVHGIFPQLPDSDEFIIYRYGQALPHLKITYRS
;
A
#
# COMPACT_ATOMS: atom_id res chain seq x y z
N MET A 1 -56.05 -37.15 24.69
CA MET A 1 -55.40 -36.27 25.68
C MET A 1 -53.97 -36.76 25.87
N SER A 2 -53.00 -35.85 25.71
CA SER A 2 -51.54 -35.91 25.95
C SER A 2 -50.73 -37.00 25.24
N SER A 3 -49.51 -36.81 24.72
CA SER A 3 -48.71 -35.71 24.14
C SER A 3 -47.29 -36.27 24.05
N GLU A 4 -46.77 -36.54 22.86
CA GLU A 4 -45.32 -36.72 22.64
C GLU A 4 -44.96 -35.93 21.37
N HIS A 5 -44.21 -34.85 21.56
CA HIS A 5 -43.51 -34.13 20.49
C HIS A 5 -42.10 -34.68 20.43
N SER A 6 -41.74 -35.26 19.28
CA SER A 6 -40.38 -35.61 18.92
C SER A 6 -39.72 -34.41 18.24
N ASP A 7 -38.77 -33.78 18.91
CA ASP A 7 -37.92 -32.74 18.33
C ASP A 7 -36.91 -33.37 17.36
N THR A 8 -37.10 -33.09 16.08
CA THR A 8 -36.08 -33.23 15.03
C THR A 8 -35.32 -31.90 14.94
N GLU A 9 -34.11 -31.84 15.50
CA GLU A 9 -33.20 -30.73 15.27
C GLU A 9 -32.63 -30.81 13.84
N SER A 10 -32.98 -29.83 13.03
CA SER A 10 -32.43 -29.60 11.70
C SER A 10 -31.00 -29.09 11.81
N TYR A 11 -30.06 -29.78 11.14
CA TYR A 11 -28.75 -29.23 10.82
C TYR A 11 -28.92 -28.01 9.92
N ASP A 12 -28.85 -26.81 10.48
CA ASP A 12 -28.65 -25.58 9.72
C ASP A 12 -27.24 -25.62 9.10
N SER A 13 -27.21 -25.94 7.81
CA SER A 13 -26.06 -25.71 6.95
C SER A 13 -25.95 -24.20 6.71
N ASP A 14 -25.18 -23.52 7.55
CA ASP A 14 -24.64 -22.21 7.21
C ASP A 14 -23.68 -22.39 6.02
N GLU A 15 -24.24 -22.30 4.81
CA GLU A 15 -23.49 -21.98 3.60
C GLU A 15 -22.78 -20.64 3.88
N ILE A 16 -21.52 -20.73 4.27
CA ILE A 16 -20.62 -19.59 4.29
C ILE A 16 -20.56 -19.08 2.84
N ASN A 17 -21.31 -18.03 2.56
CA ASN A 17 -21.39 -17.37 1.27
C ASN A 17 -20.08 -16.60 1.03
N LEU A 18 -19.04 -17.35 0.63
CA LEU A 18 -17.65 -16.94 0.41
C LEU A 18 -17.39 -16.42 -1.02
N ASP A 19 -18.43 -16.20 -1.82
CA ASP A 19 -18.31 -15.72 -3.20
C ASP A 19 -17.88 -14.24 -3.32
N THR A 20 -17.73 -13.51 -2.21
CA THR A 20 -17.49 -12.05 -2.25
C THR A 20 -16.01 -11.62 -2.18
N ALA A 21 -15.07 -12.50 -1.85
CA ALA A 21 -13.66 -12.11 -1.70
C ALA A 21 -12.82 -12.17 -3.00
N ASN A 22 -13.29 -12.86 -4.05
CA ASN A 22 -12.54 -13.06 -5.30
C ASN A 22 -13.31 -12.62 -6.58
N ALA A 23 -14.48 -12.01 -6.45
CA ALA A 23 -15.35 -11.72 -7.60
C ALA A 23 -14.88 -10.57 -8.53
N ASN A 24 -13.79 -9.85 -8.21
CA ASN A 24 -13.38 -8.63 -8.94
C ASN A 24 -11.97 -8.65 -9.56
N THR A 25 -11.23 -9.77 -9.52
CA THR A 25 -9.91 -9.86 -10.15
C THR A 25 -10.02 -10.48 -11.54
N ASN A 26 -10.22 -9.64 -12.55
CA ASN A 26 -10.12 -10.07 -13.94
C ASN A 26 -8.73 -10.71 -14.18
N LEU A 27 -8.74 -11.90 -14.80
CA LEU A 27 -7.57 -12.76 -15.07
C LEU A 27 -6.72 -12.32 -16.29
N GLU A 28 -7.02 -11.21 -16.94
CA GLU A 28 -6.27 -10.66 -18.07
C GLU A 28 -5.23 -9.62 -17.65
N THR A 29 -4.17 -9.50 -18.44
CA THR A 29 -3.10 -8.50 -18.21
C THR A 29 -3.46 -7.12 -18.76
N PHE A 30 -4.20 -7.09 -19.87
CA PHE A 30 -4.57 -5.85 -20.58
C PHE A 30 -6.06 -5.59 -20.50
N TYR A 31 -6.41 -4.33 -20.27
CA TYR A 31 -7.79 -3.85 -20.27
C TYR A 31 -7.96 -2.94 -21.46
N LEU A 32 -8.94 -3.23 -22.29
CA LEU A 32 -9.34 -2.36 -23.38
C LEU A 32 -10.50 -1.48 -22.90
N ILE A 33 -10.32 -0.18 -23.01
CA ILE A 33 -11.32 0.82 -22.66
C ILE A 33 -11.74 1.53 -23.95
N TRP A 34 -13.04 1.66 -24.20
CA TRP A 34 -13.55 2.39 -25.35
C TRP A 34 -14.52 3.50 -24.91
N LEU A 35 -14.09 4.75 -25.06
CA LEU A 35 -14.90 5.94 -24.82
C LEU A 35 -15.39 6.55 -26.15
N ASP A 36 -16.66 6.36 -26.46
CA ASP A 36 -17.30 6.97 -27.63
C ASP A 36 -18.79 7.21 -27.35
N PRO A 37 -19.38 8.39 -27.69
CA PRO A 37 -20.79 8.69 -27.44
C PRO A 37 -21.76 7.66 -28.01
N HIS A 38 -21.37 6.95 -29.05
CA HIS A 38 -22.20 5.97 -29.76
C HIS A 38 -21.72 4.52 -29.59
N VAL A 39 -20.75 4.28 -28.70
CA VAL A 39 -20.10 2.96 -28.53
C VAL A 39 -21.10 1.82 -28.32
N ASN A 40 -22.21 2.10 -27.59
CA ASN A 40 -23.24 1.12 -27.24
C ASN A 40 -24.50 1.22 -28.11
N THR A 41 -24.63 2.23 -28.96
CA THR A 41 -25.85 2.49 -29.76
C THR A 41 -25.65 2.21 -31.25
N ASP A 42 -24.44 2.37 -31.77
CA ASP A 42 -24.13 2.13 -33.18
C ASP A 42 -23.88 0.64 -33.48
N LYS A 43 -24.53 0.12 -34.53
CA LYS A 43 -24.44 -1.30 -34.92
C LYS A 43 -23.06 -1.71 -35.44
N HIS A 44 -22.34 -0.81 -36.12
CA HIS A 44 -20.99 -1.09 -36.60
C HIS A 44 -20.00 -1.12 -35.43
N LEU A 45 -20.14 -0.22 -34.46
CA LEU A 45 -19.32 -0.21 -33.25
C LEU A 45 -19.57 -1.45 -32.38
N LEU A 46 -20.83 -1.89 -32.24
CA LEU A 46 -21.15 -3.14 -31.53
C LEU A 46 -20.49 -4.37 -32.18
N LYS A 47 -20.41 -4.44 -33.52
CA LYS A 47 -19.66 -5.49 -34.22
C LYS A 47 -18.15 -5.35 -34.01
N ALA A 48 -17.64 -4.14 -33.99
CA ALA A 48 -16.24 -3.86 -33.70
C ALA A 48 -15.85 -4.30 -32.27
N GLN A 49 -16.73 -4.06 -31.28
CA GLN A 49 -16.52 -4.52 -29.91
C GLN A 49 -16.31 -6.05 -29.85
N GLN A 50 -17.06 -6.83 -30.64
CA GLN A 50 -16.91 -8.28 -30.68
C GLN A 50 -15.54 -8.71 -31.21
N ARG A 51 -15.06 -8.05 -32.28
CA ARG A 51 -13.72 -8.30 -32.83
C ARG A 51 -12.61 -7.87 -31.87
N LEU A 52 -12.79 -6.75 -31.19
CA LEU A 52 -11.84 -6.26 -30.18
C LEU A 52 -11.77 -7.17 -28.95
N ARG A 53 -12.89 -7.76 -28.52
CA ARG A 53 -12.89 -8.76 -27.44
C ARG A 53 -12.05 -9.98 -27.78
N ALA A 54 -12.04 -10.43 -29.04
CA ALA A 54 -11.17 -11.52 -29.46
C ALA A 54 -9.66 -11.19 -29.35
N LEU A 55 -9.29 -9.89 -29.35
CA LEU A 55 -7.90 -9.43 -29.19
C LEU A 55 -7.55 -9.18 -27.72
N ILE A 56 -8.44 -8.48 -27.00
CA ILE A 56 -8.32 -8.16 -25.58
C ILE A 56 -9.70 -8.43 -24.96
N SER A 57 -9.82 -9.57 -24.27
CA SER A 57 -11.11 -10.10 -23.82
C SER A 57 -11.84 -9.17 -22.84
N HIS A 58 -11.07 -8.45 -22.00
CA HIS A 58 -11.64 -7.44 -21.11
C HIS A 58 -11.79 -6.09 -21.79
N LEU A 59 -12.93 -5.92 -22.45
CA LEU A 59 -13.39 -4.66 -23.02
C LEU A 59 -14.46 -4.00 -22.13
N VAL A 60 -14.18 -2.78 -21.70
CA VAL A 60 -15.12 -1.90 -20.98
C VAL A 60 -15.40 -0.65 -21.83
N THR A 61 -16.67 -0.26 -21.90
CA THR A 61 -17.14 0.82 -22.77
C THR A 61 -17.76 1.94 -21.97
N PHE A 62 -17.55 3.17 -22.40
CA PHE A 62 -18.10 4.38 -21.79
C PHE A 62 -18.62 5.33 -22.88
N ASP A 63 -19.69 6.04 -22.57
CA ASP A 63 -20.23 7.15 -23.36
C ASP A 63 -20.00 8.51 -22.65
N ASP A 64 -19.63 8.47 -21.37
CA ASP A 64 -19.34 9.63 -20.52
C ASP A 64 -17.85 9.72 -20.11
N VAL A 65 -17.31 10.94 -20.16
CA VAL A 65 -15.89 11.22 -19.89
C VAL A 65 -15.55 11.02 -18.42
N ASP A 66 -16.40 11.48 -17.51
CA ASP A 66 -16.09 11.48 -16.07
C ASP A 66 -16.16 10.08 -15.48
N THR A 67 -17.13 9.28 -15.94
CA THR A 67 -17.23 7.87 -15.59
C THR A 67 -16.03 7.08 -16.12
N CYS A 68 -15.62 7.33 -17.37
CA CYS A 68 -14.42 6.71 -17.95
C CYS A 68 -13.15 7.10 -17.19
N ARG A 69 -13.00 8.39 -16.85
CA ARG A 69 -11.89 8.93 -16.06
C ARG A 69 -11.81 8.26 -14.69
N LYS A 70 -12.93 8.20 -13.97
CA LYS A 70 -13.01 7.55 -12.65
C LYS A 70 -12.56 6.09 -12.73
N TYR A 71 -13.01 5.36 -13.76
CA TYR A 71 -12.60 3.97 -13.96
C TYR A 71 -11.09 3.83 -14.20
N ILE A 72 -10.50 4.69 -15.04
CA ILE A 72 -9.06 4.70 -15.31
C ILE A 72 -8.26 5.01 -14.04
N CYS A 73 -8.65 6.05 -13.28
CA CYS A 73 -7.95 6.45 -12.05
C CYS A 73 -8.07 5.43 -10.90
N GLN A 74 -9.11 4.59 -10.92
CA GLN A 74 -9.35 3.54 -9.92
C GLN A 74 -8.83 2.16 -10.36
N ALA A 75 -8.23 2.04 -11.55
CA ALA A 75 -7.76 0.76 -12.06
C ALA A 75 -6.62 0.20 -11.18
N PRO A 76 -6.59 -1.12 -10.91
CA PRO A 76 -5.53 -1.73 -10.10
C PRO A 76 -4.14 -1.56 -10.73
N ARG A 77 -3.13 -1.26 -9.91
CA ARG A 77 -1.74 -0.93 -10.34
C ARG A 77 -1.05 -1.99 -11.20
N ASN A 78 -1.53 -3.23 -11.17
CA ASN A 78 -0.94 -4.38 -11.87
C ASN A 78 -1.55 -4.67 -13.25
N HIS A 79 -2.38 -3.78 -13.79
CA HIS A 79 -3.00 -3.91 -15.11
C HIS A 79 -2.59 -2.78 -16.05
N TYR A 80 -2.48 -3.12 -17.34
CA TYR A 80 -2.19 -2.15 -18.39
C TYR A 80 -3.46 -1.76 -19.13
N LEU A 81 -3.64 -0.46 -19.35
CA LEU A 81 -4.83 0.12 -19.95
C LEU A 81 -4.53 0.55 -21.39
N VAL A 82 -5.33 0.04 -22.31
CA VAL A 82 -5.36 0.43 -23.72
C VAL A 82 -6.66 1.20 -23.95
N LEU A 83 -6.56 2.43 -24.45
CA LEU A 83 -7.71 3.31 -24.59
C LEU A 83 -8.03 3.57 -26.07
N ILE A 84 -9.29 3.39 -26.45
CA ILE A 84 -9.88 3.88 -27.69
C ILE A 84 -10.78 5.06 -27.32
N VAL A 85 -10.59 6.22 -27.95
CA VAL A 85 -11.38 7.43 -27.70
C VAL A 85 -11.89 8.03 -29.00
N SER A 86 -13.10 8.57 -28.98
CA SER A 86 -13.54 9.46 -30.06
C SER A 86 -12.67 10.73 -30.11
N GLY A 87 -12.56 11.36 -31.28
CA GLY A 87 -11.76 12.59 -31.43
C GLY A 87 -12.16 13.71 -30.45
N GLN A 88 -13.46 13.95 -30.29
CA GLN A 88 -13.99 15.01 -29.43
C GLN A 88 -13.84 14.69 -27.93
N LEU A 89 -14.15 13.46 -27.51
CA LEU A 89 -14.02 13.08 -26.10
C LEU A 89 -12.55 12.87 -25.71
N GLY A 90 -11.73 12.38 -26.64
CA GLY A 90 -10.28 12.24 -26.46
C GLY A 90 -9.60 13.58 -26.16
N GLN A 91 -9.98 14.65 -26.87
CA GLN A 91 -9.44 15.99 -26.60
C GLN A 91 -9.74 16.49 -25.18
N LYS A 92 -10.84 16.03 -24.56
CA LYS A 92 -11.20 16.36 -23.17
C LYS A 92 -10.52 15.45 -22.14
N LEU A 93 -10.41 14.15 -22.43
CA LEU A 93 -9.94 13.16 -21.46
C LEU A 93 -8.42 13.02 -21.44
N VAL A 94 -7.77 12.99 -22.61
CA VAL A 94 -6.34 12.66 -22.76
C VAL A 94 -5.41 13.57 -21.95
N PRO A 95 -5.62 14.91 -21.90
CA PRO A 95 -4.78 15.80 -21.08
C PRO A 95 -4.72 15.42 -19.60
N ASP A 96 -5.75 14.74 -19.09
CA ASP A 96 -5.85 14.45 -17.67
C ASP A 96 -5.44 13.02 -17.31
N ILE A 97 -5.18 12.16 -18.30
CA ILE A 97 -4.81 10.75 -18.06
C ILE A 97 -3.49 10.35 -18.69
N HIS A 98 -2.92 11.17 -19.59
CA HIS A 98 -1.68 10.80 -20.29
C HIS A 98 -0.50 10.60 -19.33
N HIS A 99 -0.52 11.22 -18.15
CA HIS A 99 0.51 11.04 -17.13
C HIS A 99 0.38 9.71 -16.35
N ILE A 100 -0.76 9.01 -16.43
CA ILE A 100 -0.99 7.75 -15.70
C ILE A 100 -0.18 6.62 -16.34
N ASN A 101 0.73 6.01 -15.58
CA ASN A 101 1.66 4.98 -16.08
C ASN A 101 0.97 3.70 -16.59
N GLN A 102 -0.19 3.35 -16.05
CA GLN A 102 -0.96 2.18 -16.53
C GLN A 102 -1.51 2.38 -17.93
N VAL A 103 -1.76 3.64 -18.35
CA VAL A 103 -2.22 3.95 -19.72
C VAL A 103 -1.02 3.85 -20.65
N ILE A 104 -1.00 2.81 -21.49
CA ILE A 104 0.15 2.49 -22.35
C ILE A 104 -0.05 2.94 -23.80
N ASN A 105 -1.27 2.88 -24.31
CA ASN A 105 -1.60 3.29 -25.68
C ASN A 105 -2.97 3.97 -25.71
N ILE A 106 -3.06 5.05 -26.47
CA ILE A 106 -4.31 5.74 -26.77
C ILE A 106 -4.49 5.76 -28.29
N TYR A 107 -5.62 5.23 -28.76
CA TYR A 107 -6.03 5.25 -30.16
C TYR A 107 -7.21 6.19 -30.31
N VAL A 108 -7.12 7.12 -31.25
CA VAL A 108 -8.23 8.04 -31.55
C VAL A 108 -9.01 7.48 -32.73
N PHE A 109 -10.28 7.17 -32.54
CA PHE A 109 -11.19 6.75 -33.61
C PHE A 109 -12.12 7.92 -33.97
N CYS A 110 -12.00 8.47 -35.17
CA CYS A 110 -12.78 9.63 -35.57
C CYS A 110 -12.93 9.75 -37.10
N ALA A 111 -14.09 10.20 -37.55
CA ALA A 111 -14.34 10.48 -38.97
C ALA A 111 -13.47 11.62 -39.53
N ASN A 112 -13.09 12.60 -38.70
CA ASN A 112 -12.33 13.78 -39.14
C ASN A 112 -10.94 13.84 -38.50
N LYS A 113 -9.99 13.15 -39.13
CA LYS A 113 -8.60 13.07 -38.67
C LYS A 113 -7.92 14.45 -38.56
N ALA A 114 -8.13 15.33 -39.54
CA ALA A 114 -7.43 16.61 -39.64
C ALA A 114 -7.67 17.53 -38.43
N ILE A 115 -8.89 17.54 -37.88
CA ILE A 115 -9.24 18.39 -36.72
C ILE A 115 -8.48 17.96 -35.46
N HIS A 116 -8.30 16.65 -35.26
CA HIS A 116 -7.78 16.11 -34.02
C HIS A 116 -6.28 15.81 -34.05
N GLU A 117 -5.65 15.90 -35.23
CA GLU A 117 -4.20 15.72 -35.37
C GLU A 117 -3.38 16.71 -34.54
N LYS A 118 -3.86 17.95 -34.38
CA LYS A 118 -3.10 19.00 -33.69
C LYS A 118 -2.87 18.64 -32.22
N TRP A 119 -3.94 18.35 -31.47
CA TRP A 119 -3.83 18.02 -30.05
C TRP A 119 -3.25 16.61 -29.85
N ALA A 120 -3.56 15.65 -30.73
CA ALA A 120 -3.07 14.28 -30.60
C ALA A 120 -1.53 14.21 -30.62
N LYS A 121 -0.88 15.04 -31.44
CA LYS A 121 0.60 15.11 -31.54
C LYS A 121 1.28 15.65 -30.29
N GLU A 122 0.54 16.33 -29.40
CA GLU A 122 1.09 16.87 -28.14
C GLU A 122 1.31 15.76 -27.10
N PHE A 123 0.68 14.60 -27.25
CA PHE A 123 0.72 13.52 -26.27
C PHE A 123 1.40 12.27 -26.82
N GLN A 124 2.57 11.92 -26.29
CA GLN A 124 3.38 10.78 -26.73
C GLN A 124 2.64 9.43 -26.73
N LYS A 125 1.67 9.24 -25.82
CA LYS A 125 0.89 8.00 -25.69
C LYS A 125 -0.20 7.86 -26.75
N VAL A 126 -0.55 8.93 -27.47
CA VAL A 126 -1.49 8.87 -28.58
C VAL A 126 -0.78 8.25 -29.78
N THR A 127 -1.16 7.00 -30.06
CA THR A 127 -0.45 6.14 -31.01
C THR A 127 -0.77 6.52 -32.45
N ALA A 128 -2.05 6.68 -32.78
CA ALA A 128 -2.51 7.08 -34.09
C ALA A 128 -4.00 7.47 -34.08
N ILE A 129 -4.42 8.13 -35.16
CA ILE A 129 -5.81 8.50 -35.44
C ILE A 129 -6.33 7.68 -36.62
N PHE A 130 -7.46 7.01 -36.42
CA PHE A 130 -8.08 6.09 -37.37
C PHE A 130 -9.46 6.59 -37.78
N VAL A 131 -9.71 6.52 -39.08
CA VAL A 131 -11.04 6.77 -39.67
C VAL A 131 -11.76 5.44 -39.91
N SER A 132 -11.01 4.38 -40.21
CA SER A 132 -11.51 3.03 -40.41
C SER A 132 -11.41 2.21 -39.12
N VAL A 133 -12.50 1.52 -38.79
CA VAL A 133 -12.52 0.54 -37.68
C VAL A 133 -11.60 -0.64 -38.00
N ASP A 134 -11.50 -1.05 -39.27
CA ASP A 134 -10.64 -2.16 -39.67
C ASP A 134 -9.16 -1.83 -39.43
N ASP A 135 -8.73 -0.64 -39.84
CA ASP A 135 -7.36 -0.19 -39.64
C ASP A 135 -7.03 -0.05 -38.14
N LEU A 136 -7.98 0.45 -37.35
CA LEU A 136 -7.86 0.53 -35.89
C LEU A 136 -7.64 -0.86 -35.28
N ILE A 137 -8.49 -1.83 -35.64
CA ILE A 137 -8.41 -3.20 -35.12
C ILE A 137 -7.10 -3.86 -35.55
N SER A 138 -6.70 -3.72 -36.82
CA SER A 138 -5.42 -4.26 -37.33
C SER A 138 -4.21 -3.65 -36.62
N GLN A 139 -4.23 -2.35 -36.32
CA GLN A 139 -3.17 -1.73 -35.53
C GLN A 139 -3.16 -2.27 -34.09
N ILE A 140 -4.33 -2.34 -33.44
CA ILE A 140 -4.43 -2.86 -32.08
C ILE A 140 -3.93 -4.31 -32.03
N GLU A 141 -4.28 -5.15 -33.01
CA GLU A 141 -3.81 -6.53 -33.11
C GLU A 141 -2.27 -6.60 -33.23
N SER A 142 -1.69 -5.81 -34.14
CA SER A 142 -0.24 -5.73 -34.31
C SER A 142 0.46 -5.29 -33.03
N ASP A 143 -0.04 -4.23 -32.40
CA ASP A 143 0.52 -3.70 -31.17
C ASP A 143 0.30 -4.68 -30.00
N ASN A 144 -0.79 -5.45 -29.99
CA ASN A 144 -1.09 -6.43 -28.94
C ASN A 144 -0.10 -7.59 -28.97
N LYS A 145 0.22 -8.12 -30.16
CA LYS A 145 1.25 -9.17 -30.33
C LYS A 145 2.60 -8.71 -29.79
N TYR A 146 2.94 -7.44 -30.03
CA TYR A 146 4.14 -6.81 -29.50
C TYR A 146 4.07 -6.61 -27.97
N ARG A 147 2.95 -6.09 -27.47
CA ARG A 147 2.71 -5.83 -26.04
C ARG A 147 2.72 -7.08 -25.18
N GLN A 148 2.14 -8.18 -25.64
CA GLN A 148 2.16 -9.45 -24.89
C GLN A 148 3.60 -9.88 -24.61
N LYS A 149 4.50 -9.79 -25.61
CA LYS A 149 5.93 -10.05 -25.44
C LYS A 149 6.64 -9.04 -24.52
N LEU A 150 6.11 -7.82 -24.37
CA LEU A 150 6.66 -6.79 -23.48
C LEU A 150 6.12 -6.82 -22.03
N ALA A 151 4.84 -7.12 -21.83
CA ALA A 151 4.15 -7.04 -20.55
C ALA A 151 4.34 -8.28 -19.67
N GLU A 152 5.02 -9.30 -20.19
CA GLU A 152 5.65 -10.34 -19.39
C GLU A 152 6.76 -9.71 -18.53
N SER A 153 6.38 -9.02 -17.44
CA SER A 153 7.34 -8.59 -16.42
C SER A 153 8.14 -9.81 -15.96
N LEU A 154 9.45 -9.62 -15.85
CA LEU A 154 10.39 -10.65 -15.44
C LEU A 154 10.10 -11.01 -13.98
N SER A 155 9.33 -12.07 -13.75
CA SER A 155 9.07 -12.57 -12.39
C SER A 155 10.22 -13.49 -11.97
N PHE A 156 11.04 -13.02 -11.03
CA PHE A 156 12.16 -13.79 -10.52
C PHE A 156 12.39 -13.57 -9.02
N ASN A 157 13.05 -14.52 -8.38
CA ASN A 157 13.56 -14.38 -7.02
C ASN A 157 15.09 -14.50 -7.03
N ILE A 158 15.78 -13.77 -6.15
CA ILE A 158 17.23 -13.83 -5.99
C ILE A 158 17.57 -14.63 -4.75
N PHE A 159 18.57 -15.51 -4.86
CA PHE A 159 19.21 -16.15 -3.72
C PHE A 159 20.65 -15.63 -3.57
N ASN A 160 20.88 -14.93 -2.47
CA ASN A 160 22.15 -14.30 -2.11
C ASN A 160 22.95 -15.18 -1.14
N PHE A 161 24.10 -15.68 -1.58
CA PHE A 161 25.01 -16.51 -0.78
C PHE A 161 25.65 -15.77 0.41
N ASN A 162 25.69 -14.44 0.38
CA ASN A 162 26.22 -13.65 1.49
C ASN A 162 25.21 -13.52 2.65
N ASP A 163 23.97 -13.96 2.45
CA ASP A 163 22.86 -13.81 3.40
C ASP A 163 22.29 -15.17 3.87
N VAL A 164 23.18 -16.09 4.29
CA VAL A 164 22.77 -17.45 4.66
C VAL A 164 21.86 -17.47 5.91
N GLN A 165 21.95 -16.47 6.79
CA GLN A 165 21.14 -16.40 8.02
C GLN A 165 19.65 -16.15 7.74
N THR A 166 19.26 -15.59 6.58
CA THR A 166 17.85 -15.33 6.22
C THR A 166 17.17 -16.48 5.47
N GLY A 167 17.89 -17.57 5.15
CA GLY A 167 17.31 -18.75 4.47
C GLY A 167 16.17 -19.45 5.24
N GLN A 168 15.96 -19.09 6.51
CA GLN A 168 14.84 -19.55 7.34
C GLN A 168 13.67 -18.54 7.42
N SER A 169 13.88 -17.28 7.01
CA SER A 169 12.82 -16.28 6.91
C SER A 169 11.98 -16.54 5.66
N THR A 170 10.69 -16.24 5.67
CA THR A 170 9.80 -16.37 4.50
C THR A 170 9.70 -15.07 3.70
N ILE A 171 10.25 -13.97 4.25
CA ILE A 171 10.15 -12.60 3.72
C ILE A 171 11.46 -12.14 3.09
N GLY A 172 12.61 -12.63 3.59
CA GLY A 172 13.94 -12.31 3.02
C GLY A 172 14.10 -12.87 1.60
N LEU A 173 15.00 -12.29 0.80
CA LEU A 173 15.25 -12.70 -0.60
C LEU A 173 15.45 -14.22 -0.73
N ASN A 174 16.29 -14.79 0.13
CA ASN A 174 16.56 -16.22 0.19
C ASN A 174 15.31 -17.03 0.56
N GLY A 175 14.50 -16.53 1.50
CA GLY A 175 13.20 -17.08 1.85
C GLY A 175 12.24 -17.16 0.68
N GLN A 176 12.00 -16.04 0.03
CA GLN A 176 11.10 -15.95 -1.12
C GLN A 176 11.56 -16.89 -2.24
N PHE A 177 12.86 -16.94 -2.52
CA PHE A 177 13.43 -17.89 -3.47
C PHE A 177 13.09 -19.33 -3.09
N VAL A 178 13.39 -19.72 -1.85
CA VAL A 178 13.32 -21.11 -1.41
C VAL A 178 11.87 -21.59 -1.27
N TYR A 179 10.99 -20.82 -0.62
CA TYR A 179 9.59 -21.21 -0.48
C TYR A 179 8.84 -21.21 -1.81
N ASN A 180 9.20 -20.36 -2.77
CA ASN A 180 8.63 -20.45 -4.13
C ASN A 180 9.09 -21.72 -4.85
N GLN A 181 10.36 -22.10 -4.73
CA GLN A 181 10.87 -23.36 -5.27
C GLN A 181 10.12 -24.56 -4.70
N VAL A 182 9.89 -24.58 -3.39
CA VAL A 182 9.13 -25.63 -2.70
C VAL A 182 7.66 -25.62 -3.10
N LEU A 183 7.03 -24.44 -3.20
CA LEU A 183 5.64 -24.32 -3.63
C LEU A 183 5.43 -24.89 -5.03
N MET A 184 6.29 -24.51 -5.98
CA MET A 184 6.25 -25.01 -7.36
C MET A 184 6.38 -26.54 -7.41
N ASP A 185 7.32 -27.07 -6.65
CA ASP A 185 7.56 -28.49 -6.53
C ASP A 185 6.36 -29.24 -5.92
N VAL A 186 5.79 -28.73 -4.83
CA VAL A 186 4.60 -29.29 -4.20
C VAL A 186 3.41 -29.30 -5.16
N LEU A 187 3.18 -28.20 -5.89
CA LEU A 187 2.10 -28.12 -6.88
C LEU A 187 2.24 -29.19 -7.97
N LEU A 188 3.45 -29.43 -8.48
CA LEU A 188 3.72 -30.41 -9.52
C LEU A 188 3.56 -31.87 -9.05
N ARG A 189 3.62 -32.15 -7.74
CA ARG A 189 3.52 -33.51 -7.20
C ARG A 189 2.17 -33.84 -6.54
N ILE A 190 1.34 -32.84 -6.23
CA ILE A 190 0.01 -33.08 -5.64
C ILE A 190 -0.90 -33.77 -6.65
N LYS A 191 -1.55 -34.85 -6.21
CA LYS A 191 -2.50 -35.60 -7.04
C LYS A 191 -3.63 -34.70 -7.55
N TYR A 192 -3.91 -34.85 -8.83
CA TYR A 192 -5.02 -34.22 -9.51
C TYR A 192 -6.34 -34.95 -9.26
N ASN A 193 -7.46 -34.22 -9.18
CA ASN A 193 -8.81 -34.79 -9.14
C ASN A 193 -9.74 -34.11 -10.17
N LYS A 194 -10.86 -34.78 -10.52
CA LYS A 194 -11.83 -34.26 -11.51
C LYS A 194 -12.58 -33.02 -11.04
N ALA A 195 -12.73 -32.83 -9.73
CA ALA A 195 -13.41 -31.67 -9.16
C ALA A 195 -12.63 -30.38 -9.46
N ASP A 196 -11.30 -30.43 -9.37
CA ASP A 196 -10.43 -29.29 -9.67
C ASP A 196 -10.51 -28.86 -11.15
N LYS A 197 -10.62 -29.82 -12.08
CA LYS A 197 -10.90 -29.50 -13.51
C LYS A 197 -12.19 -28.71 -13.64
N SER A 198 -13.23 -29.18 -12.96
CA SER A 198 -14.56 -28.59 -13.05
C SER A 198 -14.57 -27.18 -12.47
N GLU A 199 -13.82 -26.96 -11.38
CA GLU A 199 -13.58 -25.65 -10.78
C GLU A 199 -12.81 -24.71 -11.73
N LEU A 200 -11.74 -25.19 -12.38
CA LEU A 200 -11.00 -24.43 -13.41
C LEU A 200 -11.92 -24.01 -14.57
N ILE A 201 -12.72 -24.95 -15.09
CA ILE A 201 -13.65 -24.67 -16.19
C ILE A 201 -14.73 -23.68 -15.76
N LYS A 202 -15.26 -23.78 -14.54
CA LYS A 202 -16.23 -22.81 -13.99
C LYS A 202 -15.60 -21.41 -13.88
N LEU A 203 -14.38 -21.33 -13.39
CA LEU A 203 -13.61 -20.07 -13.31
C LEU A 203 -13.44 -19.45 -14.70
N CYS A 204 -12.98 -20.23 -15.69
CA CYS A 204 -12.78 -19.76 -17.06
C CYS A 204 -14.12 -19.32 -17.71
N ASN A 205 -15.18 -20.10 -17.58
CA ASN A 205 -16.51 -19.72 -18.10
C ASN A 205 -17.02 -18.41 -17.50
N THR A 206 -16.76 -18.18 -16.22
CA THR A 206 -17.16 -16.95 -15.52
C THR A 206 -16.36 -15.75 -16.04
N GLN A 207 -15.03 -15.92 -16.16
CA GLN A 207 -14.10 -14.92 -16.67
C GLN A 207 -14.43 -14.51 -18.12
N TYR A 208 -14.64 -15.49 -19.00
CA TYR A 208 -14.86 -15.26 -20.44
C TYR A 208 -16.34 -15.17 -20.84
N ARG A 209 -17.26 -14.95 -19.90
CA ARG A 209 -18.72 -14.92 -20.17
C ARG A 209 -19.15 -13.96 -21.30
N LYS A 210 -18.35 -12.93 -21.60
CA LYS A 210 -18.59 -11.94 -22.67
C LYS A 210 -17.76 -12.17 -23.93
N ASP A 211 -16.98 -13.25 -23.99
CA ASP A 211 -16.09 -13.61 -25.09
C ASP A 211 -16.47 -14.99 -25.66
N PRO A 212 -17.36 -15.06 -26.67
CA PRO A 212 -17.80 -16.31 -27.27
C PRO A 212 -16.67 -17.14 -27.88
N THR A 213 -15.59 -16.49 -28.34
CA THR A 213 -14.44 -17.15 -28.96
C THR A 213 -13.69 -17.94 -27.91
N GLU A 214 -13.29 -17.29 -26.81
CA GLU A 214 -12.61 -17.97 -25.69
C GLU A 214 -13.50 -19.04 -25.05
N LEU A 215 -14.81 -18.80 -24.88
CA LEU A 215 -15.74 -19.82 -24.37
C LEU A 215 -15.80 -21.07 -25.24
N THR A 216 -15.68 -20.93 -26.56
CA THR A 216 -15.62 -22.07 -27.48
C THR A 216 -14.33 -22.86 -27.27
N ILE A 217 -13.20 -22.17 -27.07
CA ILE A 217 -11.91 -22.79 -26.78
C ILE A 217 -11.91 -23.46 -25.39
N VAL A 218 -12.58 -22.87 -24.40
CA VAL A 218 -12.76 -23.49 -23.06
C VAL A 218 -13.54 -24.80 -23.18
N LYS A 219 -14.62 -24.85 -23.98
CA LYS A 219 -15.36 -26.09 -24.25
C LYS A 219 -14.51 -27.12 -25.00
N GLU A 220 -13.73 -26.66 -25.98
CA GLU A 220 -12.79 -27.50 -26.72
C GLU A 220 -11.78 -28.15 -25.76
N PHE A 221 -11.15 -27.37 -24.88
CA PHE A 221 -10.22 -27.86 -23.86
C PHE A 221 -10.91 -28.81 -22.87
N GLN A 222 -12.14 -28.51 -22.44
CA GLN A 222 -12.88 -29.37 -21.52
C GLN A 222 -13.07 -30.79 -22.07
N HIS A 223 -13.39 -30.92 -23.35
CA HIS A 223 -13.77 -32.19 -23.99
C HIS A 223 -12.62 -32.90 -24.72
N HIS A 224 -11.65 -32.16 -25.28
CA HIS A 224 -10.64 -32.72 -26.20
C HIS A 224 -9.19 -32.61 -25.71
N TYR A 225 -8.95 -32.01 -24.53
CA TYR A 225 -7.59 -31.94 -23.98
C TYR A 225 -7.02 -33.34 -23.67
N THR A 226 -5.78 -33.58 -24.12
CA THR A 226 -4.95 -34.74 -23.76
C THR A 226 -3.57 -34.26 -23.30
N SER A 227 -2.94 -35.01 -22.40
CA SER A 227 -1.61 -34.68 -21.86
C SER A 227 -0.53 -34.64 -22.94
N GLU A 228 -0.70 -35.34 -24.07
CA GLU A 228 0.19 -35.31 -25.25
C GLU A 228 0.13 -34.01 -26.06
N LYS A 229 -0.88 -33.15 -25.83
CA LYS A 229 -1.01 -31.83 -26.50
C LYS A 229 -0.76 -30.63 -25.59
N ALA A 230 -0.17 -30.84 -24.41
CA ALA A 230 0.06 -29.78 -23.43
C ALA A 230 0.86 -28.61 -24.01
N LEU A 231 2.02 -28.84 -24.65
CA LEU A 231 2.83 -27.76 -25.26
C LEU A 231 2.09 -27.02 -26.37
N TRP A 232 1.30 -27.73 -27.19
CA TRP A 232 0.48 -27.11 -28.22
C TRP A 232 -0.59 -26.19 -27.62
N TRP A 233 -1.25 -26.64 -26.55
CA TRP A 233 -2.23 -25.83 -25.81
C TRP A 233 -1.61 -24.63 -25.10
N TYR A 234 -0.39 -24.78 -24.58
CA TYR A 234 0.34 -23.68 -23.96
C TYR A 234 0.74 -22.62 -24.98
N THR A 235 1.25 -23.03 -26.13
CA THR A 235 1.72 -22.09 -27.17
C THR A 235 0.59 -21.48 -28.00
N ARG A 236 -0.62 -22.06 -28.00
CA ARG A 236 -1.80 -21.48 -28.66
C ARG A 236 -2.21 -20.18 -27.97
N ASP A 237 -2.47 -19.13 -28.75
CA ASP A 237 -3.08 -17.89 -28.25
C ASP A 237 -4.52 -18.16 -27.77
N CYS A 238 -4.67 -18.42 -26.46
CA CYS A 238 -5.93 -18.74 -25.81
C CYS A 238 -5.88 -18.44 -24.31
N PHE A 239 -7.02 -18.60 -23.64
CA PHE A 239 -7.15 -18.42 -22.19
C PHE A 239 -6.07 -19.13 -21.36
N LEU A 240 -5.63 -20.31 -21.79
CA LEU A 240 -4.75 -21.16 -20.99
C LEU A 240 -3.36 -20.53 -20.85
N TYR A 241 -2.79 -20.04 -21.95
CA TYR A 241 -1.55 -19.26 -21.95
C TYR A 241 -1.67 -18.01 -21.07
N LYS A 242 -2.78 -17.26 -21.25
CA LYS A 242 -3.02 -15.97 -20.59
C LYS A 242 -3.13 -16.12 -19.07
N ILE A 243 -3.98 -17.04 -18.61
CA ILE A 243 -4.24 -17.28 -17.19
C ILE A 243 -3.00 -17.88 -16.52
N LEU A 244 -2.35 -18.87 -17.13
CA LEU A 244 -1.19 -19.54 -16.52
C LEU A 244 -0.02 -18.58 -16.32
N ASN A 245 0.39 -17.87 -17.36
CA ASN A 245 1.52 -16.94 -17.27
C ASN A 245 1.22 -15.77 -16.32
N LYS A 246 -0.03 -15.27 -16.28
CA LYS A 246 -0.43 -14.28 -15.28
C LYS A 246 -0.38 -14.85 -13.86
N ALA A 247 -0.90 -16.05 -13.63
CA ALA A 247 -0.93 -16.68 -12.32
C ALA A 247 0.48 -16.92 -11.77
N LEU A 248 1.42 -17.34 -12.64
CA LEU A 248 2.84 -17.49 -12.29
C LEU A 248 3.47 -16.14 -11.91
N ARG A 249 3.25 -15.09 -12.72
CA ARG A 249 3.78 -13.74 -12.48
C ARG A 249 3.25 -13.11 -11.19
N MET A 250 1.96 -13.28 -10.92
CA MET A 250 1.29 -12.73 -9.73
C MET A 250 1.36 -13.66 -8.50
N GLN A 251 1.93 -14.85 -8.64
CA GLN A 251 1.92 -15.92 -7.63
C GLN A 251 0.51 -16.21 -7.08
N ASP A 252 -0.47 -16.26 -7.98
CA ASP A 252 -1.84 -16.67 -7.66
C ASP A 252 -1.87 -18.19 -7.43
N VAL A 253 -1.58 -18.58 -6.20
CA VAL A 253 -1.44 -19.98 -5.82
C VAL A 253 -2.74 -20.76 -6.05
N HIS A 254 -3.90 -20.12 -5.96
CA HIS A 254 -5.15 -20.83 -6.17
C HIS A 254 -5.37 -21.17 -7.64
N VAL A 255 -5.14 -20.24 -8.55
CA VAL A 255 -5.20 -20.51 -9.99
C VAL A 255 -4.12 -21.52 -10.40
N LEU A 256 -2.89 -21.39 -9.86
CA LEU A 256 -1.81 -22.37 -10.11
C LEU A 256 -2.17 -23.77 -9.60
N PHE A 257 -2.84 -23.87 -8.44
CA PHE A 257 -3.36 -25.14 -7.94
C PHE A 257 -4.37 -25.75 -8.90
N LEU A 258 -5.28 -24.97 -9.48
CA LEU A 258 -6.25 -25.48 -10.47
C LEU A 258 -5.58 -25.90 -11.79
N LEU A 259 -4.48 -25.25 -12.18
CA LEU A 259 -3.71 -25.55 -13.38
C LEU A 259 -2.60 -26.60 -13.18
N ARG A 260 -2.40 -27.11 -11.96
CA ARG A 260 -1.20 -27.90 -11.62
C ARG A 260 -1.01 -29.18 -12.44
N SER A 261 -2.10 -29.85 -12.84
CA SER A 261 -2.02 -31.02 -13.70
C SER A 261 -1.55 -30.67 -15.11
N PHE A 262 -2.03 -29.55 -15.65
CA PHE A 262 -1.56 -29.04 -16.94
C PHE A 262 -0.07 -28.65 -16.87
N CYS A 263 0.36 -28.02 -15.77
CA CYS A 263 1.79 -27.74 -15.53
C CYS A 263 2.64 -29.02 -15.44
N LEU A 264 2.11 -30.09 -14.84
CA LEU A 264 2.78 -31.39 -14.79
C LEU A 264 2.89 -32.02 -16.17
N ASP A 265 1.82 -32.00 -16.97
CA ASP A 265 1.82 -32.50 -18.35
C ASP A 265 2.84 -31.72 -19.21
N LEU A 266 2.93 -30.39 -19.06
CA LEU A 266 3.97 -29.57 -19.70
C LEU A 266 5.38 -30.00 -19.29
N CYS A 267 5.60 -30.24 -17.99
CA CYS A 267 6.88 -30.70 -17.48
C CYS A 267 7.26 -32.06 -18.09
N GLN A 268 6.32 -33.01 -18.16
CA GLN A 268 6.54 -34.33 -18.73
C GLN A 268 6.88 -34.25 -20.22
N GLN A 269 6.14 -33.47 -21.01
CA GLN A 269 6.46 -33.28 -22.42
C GLN A 269 7.84 -32.67 -22.62
N LEU A 270 8.17 -31.61 -21.88
CA LEU A 270 9.50 -30.99 -21.96
C LEU A 270 10.62 -31.98 -21.58
N GLN A 271 10.38 -32.90 -20.64
CA GLN A 271 11.33 -33.97 -20.29
C GLN A 271 11.51 -34.97 -21.45
N GLU A 272 10.44 -35.34 -22.14
CA GLU A 272 10.48 -36.27 -23.28
C GLU A 272 11.30 -35.72 -24.45
N ILE A 273 11.18 -34.42 -24.72
CA ILE A 273 11.90 -33.73 -25.81
C ILE A 273 13.13 -32.92 -25.33
N GLN A 274 13.62 -33.20 -24.12
CA GLN A 274 14.73 -32.49 -23.49
C GLN A 274 15.94 -32.33 -24.44
N CYS A 275 16.55 -31.15 -24.44
CA CYS A 275 17.77 -30.88 -25.19
C CYS A 275 18.90 -31.87 -24.83
N GLN A 276 19.61 -32.39 -25.83
CA GLN A 276 20.66 -33.42 -25.61
C GLN A 276 22.07 -32.84 -25.49
N SER A 277 22.30 -31.64 -26.02
CA SER A 277 23.59 -30.95 -26.00
C SER A 277 23.48 -29.59 -25.33
N LYS A 278 24.62 -29.04 -24.91
CA LYS A 278 24.70 -27.64 -24.46
C LYS A 278 24.22 -26.72 -25.58
N ILE A 279 23.41 -25.74 -25.21
CA ILE A 279 22.92 -24.73 -26.15
C ILE A 279 23.12 -23.34 -25.56
N LYS A 280 23.09 -22.35 -26.44
CA LYS A 280 23.11 -20.94 -26.08
C LYS A 280 21.85 -20.29 -26.62
N VAL A 281 21.15 -19.57 -25.75
CA VAL A 281 19.85 -18.98 -26.06
C VAL A 281 19.75 -17.56 -25.54
N TYR A 282 18.81 -16.82 -26.11
CA TYR A 282 18.68 -15.39 -25.96
C TYR A 282 17.23 -15.01 -25.66
N ARG A 283 17.03 -14.00 -24.82
CA ARG A 283 15.72 -13.39 -24.60
C ARG A 283 15.85 -11.88 -24.46
N GLY A 284 15.16 -11.12 -25.32
CA GLY A 284 14.95 -9.70 -25.11
C GLY A 284 13.89 -9.44 -24.06
N GLN A 285 14.02 -8.37 -23.29
CA GLN A 285 13.04 -7.97 -22.28
C GLN A 285 13.16 -6.47 -22.01
N LEU A 286 12.04 -5.80 -21.74
CA LEU A 286 12.07 -4.50 -21.07
C LEU A 286 12.01 -4.73 -19.56
N VAL A 287 12.93 -4.10 -18.83
CA VAL A 287 13.10 -4.27 -17.38
C VAL A 287 13.10 -2.89 -16.74
N SER A 288 12.46 -2.72 -15.59
CA SER A 288 12.48 -1.44 -14.88
C SER A 288 13.89 -1.10 -14.37
N LYS A 289 14.18 0.19 -14.19
CA LYS A 289 15.45 0.63 -13.62
C LYS A 289 15.73 0.03 -12.24
N SER A 290 14.69 -0.18 -11.42
CA SER A 290 14.81 -0.83 -10.11
C SER A 290 15.14 -2.32 -10.22
N GLU A 291 14.42 -3.07 -11.06
CA GLU A 291 14.73 -4.49 -11.32
C GLU A 291 16.16 -4.67 -11.87
N LEU A 292 16.58 -3.81 -12.80
CA LEU A 292 17.94 -3.83 -13.33
C LEU A 292 18.98 -3.51 -12.24
N THR A 293 18.68 -2.59 -11.34
CA THR A 293 19.54 -2.29 -10.18
C THR A 293 19.63 -3.49 -9.24
N SER A 294 18.53 -4.17 -8.97
CA SER A 294 18.50 -5.42 -8.18
C SER A 294 19.36 -6.51 -8.83
N LEU A 295 19.29 -6.67 -10.16
CA LEU A 295 20.15 -7.59 -10.90
C LEU A 295 21.63 -7.19 -10.79
N LYS A 296 21.97 -5.90 -10.95
CA LYS A 296 23.34 -5.39 -10.80
C LYS A 296 23.92 -5.64 -9.40
N ASN A 297 23.09 -5.52 -8.37
CA ASN A 297 23.49 -5.79 -6.98
C ASN A 297 23.62 -7.29 -6.67
N SER A 298 23.22 -8.16 -7.60
CA SER A 298 23.14 -9.62 -7.41
C SER A 298 24.09 -10.39 -8.33
N LEU A 299 25.18 -9.76 -8.78
CA LEU A 299 26.21 -10.46 -9.56
C LEU A 299 26.76 -11.67 -8.81
N ASN A 300 26.97 -12.76 -9.54
CA ASN A 300 27.40 -14.08 -9.04
C ASN A 300 26.39 -14.78 -8.10
N GLN A 301 25.20 -14.21 -7.89
CA GLN A 301 24.13 -14.83 -7.11
C GLN A 301 23.25 -15.74 -8.00
N LEU A 302 22.34 -16.50 -7.38
CA LEU A 302 21.37 -17.31 -8.11
C LEU A 302 20.05 -16.56 -8.31
N ILE A 303 19.42 -16.80 -9.46
CA ILE A 303 18.12 -16.26 -9.83
C ILE A 303 17.21 -17.42 -10.21
N SER A 304 16.02 -17.45 -9.63
CA SER A 304 14.95 -18.39 -9.99
C SER A 304 13.93 -17.65 -10.83
N MET A 305 13.66 -18.12 -12.06
CA MET A 305 12.57 -17.59 -12.88
C MET A 305 11.25 -18.19 -12.41
N ASN A 306 10.28 -17.37 -12.01
CA ASN A 306 9.02 -17.85 -11.44
C ASN A 306 7.96 -18.18 -12.50
N SER A 307 8.23 -17.83 -13.75
CA SER A 307 7.38 -18.11 -14.92
C SER A 307 8.13 -19.02 -15.89
N PHE A 308 7.42 -19.59 -16.87
CA PHE A 308 8.09 -20.23 -18.00
C PHE A 308 8.99 -19.21 -18.69
N PHE A 309 10.18 -19.64 -19.09
CA PHE A 309 11.15 -18.75 -19.71
C PHE A 309 11.30 -19.10 -21.19
N SER A 310 10.57 -18.37 -22.02
CA SER A 310 10.63 -18.50 -23.48
C SER A 310 11.87 -17.77 -24.02
N THR A 311 12.67 -18.45 -24.83
CA THR A 311 13.94 -17.96 -25.38
C THR A 311 14.08 -18.36 -26.85
N SER A 312 14.98 -17.71 -27.60
CA SER A 312 15.33 -18.09 -28.97
C SER A 312 16.80 -18.44 -29.08
N VAL A 313 17.13 -19.35 -30.01
CA VAL A 313 18.52 -19.60 -30.42
C VAL A 313 19.12 -18.47 -31.25
N SER A 314 18.29 -17.59 -31.82
CA SER A 314 18.72 -16.41 -32.58
C SER A 314 18.73 -15.15 -31.70
N PRO A 315 19.90 -14.49 -31.53
CA PRO A 315 19.98 -13.17 -30.90
C PRO A 315 19.14 -12.10 -31.60
N GLU A 316 19.04 -12.17 -32.93
CA GLU A 316 18.31 -11.21 -33.75
C GLU A 316 16.81 -11.33 -33.50
N GLU A 317 16.25 -12.55 -33.53
CA GLU A 317 14.84 -12.79 -33.20
C GLU A 317 14.52 -12.38 -31.76
N ALA A 318 15.42 -12.69 -30.82
CA ALA A 318 15.26 -12.35 -29.41
C ALA A 318 15.30 -10.83 -29.16
N SER A 319 15.95 -10.05 -30.02
CA SER A 319 16.11 -8.59 -29.85
C SER A 319 15.28 -7.75 -30.82
N ALA A 320 14.65 -8.36 -31.84
CA ALA A 320 13.90 -7.68 -32.89
C ALA A 320 12.84 -6.70 -32.35
N PHE A 321 12.22 -7.04 -31.21
CA PHE A 321 11.20 -6.21 -30.60
C PHE A 321 11.76 -5.08 -29.71
N LEU A 322 13.01 -5.14 -29.26
CA LEU A 322 13.55 -4.12 -28.33
C LEU A 322 13.72 -2.72 -28.95
N TYR A 323 13.68 -2.62 -30.29
CA TYR A 323 13.91 -1.37 -31.02
C TYR A 323 12.64 -0.55 -31.29
N SER A 324 11.48 -0.89 -30.73
CA SER A 324 10.24 -0.16 -31.02
C SER A 324 10.21 1.27 -30.45
N LYS A 325 9.34 2.10 -31.04
CA LYS A 325 9.15 3.54 -30.71
C LYS A 325 8.45 3.78 -29.36
N TYR A 326 8.00 2.75 -28.65
CA TYR A 326 7.08 2.87 -27.51
C TYR A 326 7.75 2.71 -26.13
N THR A 327 9.08 2.82 -26.04
CA THR A 327 9.76 2.66 -24.75
C THR A 327 9.55 3.88 -23.84
N SER A 328 8.83 3.66 -22.74
CA SER A 328 8.72 4.59 -21.59
C SER A 328 10.11 4.96 -21.05
N THR A 329 10.25 6.15 -20.46
CA THR A 329 11.50 6.64 -19.83
C THR A 329 11.96 5.82 -18.62
N ASP A 330 11.10 4.95 -18.08
CA ASP A 330 11.35 4.21 -16.83
C ASP A 330 11.80 2.75 -17.06
N LEU A 331 11.82 2.31 -18.32
CA LEU A 331 12.20 0.95 -18.71
C LEU A 331 13.52 0.94 -19.49
N GLU A 332 14.32 -0.08 -19.22
CA GLU A 332 15.61 -0.34 -19.85
C GLU A 332 15.51 -1.55 -20.78
N ARG A 333 16.23 -1.50 -21.90
CA ARG A 333 16.29 -2.61 -22.87
C ARG A 333 17.33 -3.62 -22.42
N VAL A 334 16.91 -4.87 -22.24
CA VAL A 334 17.76 -5.95 -21.74
C VAL A 334 17.74 -7.13 -22.72
N VAL A 335 18.89 -7.74 -22.93
CA VAL A 335 19.03 -9.06 -23.58
C VAL A 335 19.70 -10.01 -22.62
N PHE A 336 19.01 -11.09 -22.27
CA PHE A 336 19.57 -12.23 -21.54
C PHE A 336 20.30 -13.13 -22.53
N GLU A 337 21.53 -13.50 -22.19
CA GLU A 337 22.39 -14.45 -22.91
C GLU A 337 22.64 -15.62 -21.96
N ILE A 338 22.11 -16.80 -22.30
CA ILE A 338 22.01 -17.93 -21.38
C ILE A 338 22.77 -19.12 -21.93
N ASP A 339 23.77 -19.57 -21.18
CA ASP A 339 24.45 -20.83 -21.45
C ASP A 339 23.72 -21.96 -20.70
N ALA A 340 23.06 -22.86 -21.46
CA ALA A 340 22.22 -23.92 -20.91
C ALA A 340 22.84 -25.30 -21.15
N ASN A 341 23.14 -26.01 -20.07
CA ASN A 341 23.63 -27.39 -20.11
C ASN A 341 22.53 -28.35 -19.64
N PRO A 342 21.99 -29.22 -20.51
CA PRO A 342 20.89 -30.11 -20.12
C PRO A 342 21.28 -31.09 -19.01
N ASN A 343 22.57 -31.42 -18.89
CA ASN A 343 23.07 -32.39 -17.91
C ASN A 343 23.07 -31.90 -16.45
N VAL A 344 22.78 -30.62 -16.19
CA VAL A 344 22.75 -30.09 -14.81
C VAL A 344 21.36 -30.13 -14.18
N VAL A 345 20.30 -30.23 -14.97
CA VAL A 345 18.91 -30.19 -14.48
C VAL A 345 18.26 -31.56 -14.51
N THR A 346 17.48 -31.87 -13.47
CA THR A 346 16.78 -33.16 -13.32
C THR A 346 15.27 -33.01 -13.24
N THR A 347 14.74 -32.01 -12.53
CA THR A 347 13.28 -31.85 -12.35
C THR A 347 12.68 -30.75 -13.22
N LYS A 348 13.50 -29.80 -13.69
CA LYS A 348 13.06 -28.64 -14.48
C LYS A 348 13.67 -28.68 -15.88
N PRO A 349 13.00 -29.35 -16.83
CA PRO A 349 13.49 -29.50 -18.20
C PRO A 349 13.45 -28.18 -18.99
N PHE A 350 14.18 -28.15 -20.10
CA PHE A 350 14.04 -27.18 -21.16
C PHE A 350 14.26 -27.84 -22.52
N ALA A 351 13.46 -27.44 -23.51
CA ALA A 351 13.51 -28.05 -24.83
C ALA A 351 13.24 -27.03 -25.92
N ASP A 352 13.72 -27.34 -27.12
CA ASP A 352 13.25 -26.72 -28.35
C ASP A 352 11.85 -27.27 -28.67
N ILE A 353 10.84 -26.41 -28.61
CA ILE A 353 9.43 -26.83 -28.69
C ILE A 353 8.83 -26.70 -30.10
N ARG A 354 9.64 -26.42 -31.14
CA ARG A 354 9.15 -26.22 -32.52
C ARG A 354 8.24 -27.33 -33.01
N SER A 355 8.54 -28.59 -32.67
CA SER A 355 7.79 -29.76 -33.11
C SER A 355 6.42 -29.93 -32.44
N GLN A 356 6.22 -29.29 -31.29
CA GLN A 356 4.99 -29.41 -30.47
C GLN A 356 4.23 -28.08 -30.33
N SER A 357 4.79 -26.98 -30.83
CA SER A 357 4.20 -25.64 -30.74
C SER A 357 3.06 -25.46 -31.75
N ALA A 358 2.03 -24.68 -31.35
CA ALA A 358 1.03 -24.14 -32.27
C ALA A 358 1.66 -23.19 -33.30
N PHE A 359 2.85 -22.65 -33.02
CA PHE A 359 3.62 -21.74 -33.87
C PHE A 359 4.98 -22.35 -34.25
N VAL A 360 4.97 -23.35 -35.15
CA VAL A 360 6.16 -24.10 -35.60
C VAL A 360 7.32 -23.21 -36.12
N LYS A 361 7.03 -21.98 -36.55
CA LYS A 361 8.03 -21.03 -37.07
C LYS A 361 8.81 -20.31 -35.95
N GLU A 362 8.28 -20.24 -34.74
CA GLU A 362 8.99 -19.64 -33.62
C GLU A 362 10.02 -20.67 -33.16
N SER A 363 11.32 -20.40 -33.36
CA SER A 363 12.43 -21.27 -32.92
C SER A 363 12.63 -21.18 -31.41
N GLU A 364 11.55 -21.46 -30.69
CA GLU A 364 11.40 -21.27 -29.26
C GLU A 364 12.04 -22.41 -28.48
N VAL A 365 12.93 -22.04 -27.56
CA VAL A 365 13.41 -22.90 -26.50
C VAL A 365 12.74 -22.47 -25.20
N LEU A 366 11.96 -23.36 -24.61
CA LEU A 366 11.16 -23.09 -23.42
C LEU A 366 11.78 -23.75 -22.20
N PHE A 367 12.07 -22.97 -21.15
CA PHE A 367 12.47 -23.48 -19.84
C PHE A 367 11.26 -23.60 -18.92
N MET A 368 11.18 -24.71 -18.19
CA MET A 368 10.20 -24.91 -17.13
C MET A 368 10.27 -23.79 -16.08
N PHE A 369 9.12 -23.36 -15.57
CA PHE A 369 9.09 -22.40 -14.47
C PHE A 369 9.83 -22.94 -13.24
N GLY A 370 10.44 -22.04 -12.48
CA GLY A 370 11.32 -22.36 -11.37
C GLY A 370 12.74 -22.74 -11.78
N SER A 371 13.09 -22.68 -13.07
CA SER A 371 14.47 -22.85 -13.55
C SER A 371 15.41 -21.86 -12.87
N ILE A 372 16.59 -22.33 -12.48
CA ILE A 372 17.57 -21.58 -11.68
C ILE A 372 18.77 -21.25 -12.55
N PHE A 373 19.26 -20.02 -12.45
CA PHE A 373 20.38 -19.53 -13.22
C PHE A 373 21.36 -18.79 -12.32
N ARG A 374 22.65 -18.93 -12.58
CA ARG A 374 23.68 -18.08 -12.00
C ARG A 374 23.83 -16.82 -12.83
N LEU A 375 23.77 -15.67 -12.17
CA LEU A 375 24.03 -14.38 -12.80
C LEU A 375 25.53 -14.16 -12.94
N GLY A 376 26.02 -13.96 -14.17
CA GLY A 376 27.43 -13.79 -14.47
C GLY A 376 27.85 -12.32 -14.56
N SER A 377 27.58 -11.68 -15.70
CA SER A 377 28.00 -10.29 -15.97
C SER A 377 26.87 -9.46 -16.57
N ILE A 378 26.83 -8.18 -16.23
CA ILE A 378 25.87 -7.21 -16.78
C ILE A 378 26.67 -6.07 -17.42
N GLN A 379 26.47 -5.83 -18.71
CA GLN A 379 27.22 -4.83 -19.47
C GLN A 379 26.29 -4.07 -20.40
N GLN A 380 26.51 -2.76 -20.57
CA GLN A 380 25.77 -1.98 -21.56
C GLN A 380 26.52 -2.00 -22.90
N THR A 381 25.78 -2.20 -23.98
CA THR A 381 26.28 -2.11 -25.36
C THR A 381 26.20 -0.67 -25.88
N SER A 382 26.86 -0.39 -27.01
CA SER A 382 26.82 0.92 -27.68
C SER A 382 25.41 1.39 -28.03
N ASP A 383 24.49 0.45 -28.21
CA ASP A 383 23.11 0.72 -28.65
C ASP A 383 22.14 0.93 -27.47
N ASN A 384 22.68 1.23 -26.29
CA ASN A 384 21.94 1.37 -25.02
C ASN A 384 21.16 0.11 -24.59
N ILE A 385 21.61 -1.08 -25.01
CA ILE A 385 21.02 -2.36 -24.58
C ILE A 385 21.92 -2.99 -23.51
N TRP A 386 21.33 -3.37 -22.39
CA TRP A 386 22.00 -4.12 -21.33
C TRP A 386 22.04 -5.60 -21.69
N ARG A 387 23.23 -6.16 -21.78
CA ARG A 387 23.48 -7.59 -21.97
C ARG A 387 23.72 -8.24 -20.62
N ILE A 388 22.89 -9.21 -20.28
CA ILE A 388 22.94 -9.95 -19.01
C ILE A 388 23.31 -11.40 -19.31
N ARG A 389 24.49 -11.83 -18.86
CA ARG A 389 24.97 -13.21 -19.02
C ARG A 389 24.57 -14.07 -17.85
N MET A 390 23.98 -15.22 -18.14
CA MET A 390 23.52 -16.18 -17.13
C MET A 390 23.89 -17.60 -17.53
N THR A 391 24.06 -18.48 -16.55
CA THR A 391 24.32 -19.91 -16.78
C THR A 391 23.27 -20.73 -16.07
N LEU A 392 22.68 -21.71 -16.76
CA LEU A 392 21.71 -22.63 -16.14
C LEU A 392 22.40 -23.41 -15.02
N CYS A 393 21.77 -23.43 -13.85
CA CYS A 393 22.23 -24.15 -12.67
C CYS A 393 21.36 -25.36 -12.36
N GLY A 394 22.01 -26.41 -11.90
CA GLY A 394 21.34 -27.60 -11.37
C GLY A 394 20.91 -27.46 -9.93
N GLU A 395 19.96 -28.28 -9.52
CA GLU A 395 19.47 -28.38 -8.13
C GLU A 395 20.56 -28.84 -7.15
N ASN A 396 21.59 -29.52 -7.65
CA ASN A 396 22.68 -30.13 -6.88
C ASN A 396 23.86 -29.17 -6.58
N GLU A 397 23.75 -27.90 -6.92
CA GLU A 397 24.78 -26.92 -6.59
C GLU A 397 24.94 -26.78 -5.06
N SER A 398 26.19 -26.86 -4.55
CA SER A 398 26.49 -27.11 -3.14
C SER A 398 25.82 -26.14 -2.16
N GLY A 399 25.71 -24.86 -2.53
CA GLY A 399 25.03 -23.84 -1.71
C GLY A 399 23.49 -23.95 -1.74
N LEU A 400 22.91 -24.38 -2.86
CA LEU A 400 21.47 -24.60 -3.00
C LEU A 400 21.02 -25.89 -2.31
N LYS A 401 21.82 -26.95 -2.45
CA LYS A 401 21.56 -28.27 -1.87
C LYS A 401 21.39 -28.19 -0.35
N THR A 402 22.25 -27.45 0.35
CA THR A 402 22.18 -27.33 1.82
C THR A 402 20.85 -26.70 2.28
N VAL A 403 20.37 -25.68 1.57
CA VAL A 403 19.15 -24.95 1.93
C VAL A 403 17.88 -25.71 1.51
N LEU A 404 17.85 -26.24 0.29
CA LEU A 404 16.75 -27.09 -0.16
C LEU A 404 16.67 -28.37 0.66
N GLN A 405 17.79 -28.97 1.06
CA GLN A 405 17.82 -30.20 1.86
C GLN A 405 17.36 -29.98 3.29
N HIS A 406 17.58 -28.81 3.90
CA HIS A 406 17.02 -28.50 5.23
C HIS A 406 15.47 -28.53 5.20
N ILE A 407 14.87 -27.94 4.17
CA ILE A 407 13.41 -27.88 4.00
C ILE A 407 12.87 -29.21 3.47
N THR A 408 13.58 -29.86 2.54
CA THR A 408 13.23 -31.21 2.06
C THR A 408 13.40 -32.25 3.17
N ASN A 409 14.23 -32.04 4.19
CA ASN A 409 14.30 -32.93 5.35
C ASN A 409 13.16 -32.67 6.35
N GLU A 410 12.69 -31.42 6.49
CA GLU A 410 11.47 -31.11 7.26
C GLU A 410 10.18 -31.63 6.58
N TYR A 411 10.13 -31.69 5.24
CA TYR A 411 8.89 -31.89 4.49
C TYR A 411 8.90 -33.01 3.43
N GLY A 412 10.07 -33.35 2.87
CA GLY A 412 10.24 -34.16 1.65
C GLY A 412 10.12 -35.67 1.80
N ASN A 413 10.08 -36.21 3.02
CA ASN A 413 9.71 -37.61 3.26
C ASN A 413 8.18 -37.82 3.34
N LYS A 414 7.37 -36.76 3.34
CA LYS A 414 5.90 -36.85 3.35
C LYS A 414 5.37 -36.89 1.92
N LYS A 415 4.35 -37.72 1.67
CA LYS A 415 3.66 -37.75 0.36
C LYS A 415 3.03 -36.37 0.09
N PRO A 416 3.30 -35.73 -1.06
CA PRO A 416 2.77 -34.41 -1.37
C PRO A 416 1.24 -34.45 -1.43
N ASN A 417 0.60 -33.66 -0.57
CA ASN A 417 -0.85 -33.59 -0.38
C ASN A 417 -1.27 -32.14 -0.04
N LEU A 418 -2.57 -31.92 0.16
CA LEU A 418 -3.12 -30.60 0.51
C LEU A 418 -2.62 -30.09 1.87
N HIS A 419 -2.29 -30.98 2.81
CA HIS A 419 -1.71 -30.62 4.10
C HIS A 419 -0.34 -29.96 3.90
N LEU A 420 0.55 -30.57 3.11
CA LEU A 420 1.85 -29.98 2.79
C LEU A 420 1.71 -28.63 2.06
N LEU A 421 0.77 -28.51 1.12
CA LEU A 421 0.48 -27.23 0.46
C LEU A 421 0.04 -26.17 1.48
N GLY A 422 -0.89 -26.51 2.37
CA GLY A 422 -1.35 -25.60 3.42
C GLY A 422 -0.23 -25.19 4.37
N MET A 423 0.68 -26.10 4.72
CA MET A 423 1.85 -25.80 5.54
C MET A 423 2.81 -24.83 4.85
N VAL A 424 3.14 -25.06 3.56
CA VAL A 424 4.00 -24.16 2.79
C VAL A 424 3.35 -22.78 2.69
N LEU A 425 2.04 -22.71 2.43
CA LEU A 425 1.30 -21.46 2.37
C LEU A 425 1.26 -20.73 3.70
N TRP A 426 1.08 -21.48 4.79
CA TRP A 426 1.15 -20.96 6.15
C TRP A 426 2.51 -20.33 6.43
N LYS A 427 3.61 -21.00 6.08
CA LYS A 427 4.97 -20.44 6.21
C LYS A 427 5.14 -19.18 5.36
N MET A 428 4.62 -19.18 4.13
CA MET A 428 4.62 -18.01 3.26
C MET A 428 3.69 -16.86 3.73
N GLY A 429 3.03 -16.98 4.89
CA GLY A 429 2.12 -15.95 5.43
C GLY A 429 0.74 -15.88 4.73
N LYS A 430 0.45 -16.81 3.82
CA LYS A 430 -0.81 -16.93 3.06
C LYS A 430 -1.85 -17.73 3.85
N PHE A 431 -2.18 -17.26 5.06
CA PHE A 431 -3.05 -17.97 6.01
C PHE A 431 -4.44 -18.32 5.43
N ASP A 432 -5.05 -17.41 4.66
CA ASP A 432 -6.42 -17.62 4.12
C ASP A 432 -6.44 -18.79 3.14
N LEU A 433 -5.40 -18.89 2.31
CA LEU A 433 -5.23 -20.01 1.39
C LEU A 433 -4.87 -21.30 2.13
N ALA A 434 -4.01 -21.22 3.17
CA ALA A 434 -3.67 -22.38 3.99
C ALA A 434 -4.93 -22.99 4.63
N GLU A 435 -5.74 -22.17 5.28
CA GLU A 435 -7.03 -22.58 5.85
C GLU A 435 -7.98 -23.14 4.79
N LYS A 436 -8.10 -22.49 3.62
CA LYS A 436 -8.91 -22.98 2.50
C LYS A 436 -8.53 -24.41 2.11
N TYR A 437 -7.24 -24.70 2.01
CA TYR A 437 -6.77 -26.04 1.63
C TYR A 437 -6.86 -27.06 2.77
N TYR A 438 -6.73 -26.64 4.03
CA TYR A 438 -7.00 -27.52 5.17
C TYR A 438 -8.49 -27.92 5.23
N HIS A 439 -9.41 -26.97 5.10
CA HIS A 439 -10.85 -27.29 5.03
C HIS A 439 -11.19 -28.14 3.81
N ARG A 440 -10.56 -27.91 2.65
CA ARG A 440 -10.72 -28.77 1.47
C ARG A 440 -10.28 -30.21 1.78
N MET A 441 -9.13 -30.38 2.43
CA MET A 441 -8.65 -31.70 2.81
C MET A 441 -9.53 -32.39 3.85
N ILE A 442 -9.99 -31.67 4.88
CA ILE A 442 -10.91 -32.21 5.89
C ILE A 442 -12.18 -32.78 5.26
N ARG A 443 -12.72 -32.12 4.23
CA ARG A 443 -13.90 -32.61 3.49
C ARG A 443 -13.65 -33.90 2.71
N ASP A 444 -12.42 -34.13 2.26
CA ASP A 444 -12.04 -35.29 1.46
C ASP A 444 -11.59 -36.50 2.33
N LEU A 445 -11.32 -36.29 3.62
CA LEU A 445 -10.88 -37.33 4.55
C LEU A 445 -12.04 -38.05 5.22
N GLN A 446 -11.86 -39.35 5.49
CA GLN A 446 -12.79 -40.10 6.35
C GLN A 446 -12.61 -39.67 7.80
N PHE A 447 -13.68 -39.68 8.60
CA PHE A 447 -13.65 -39.21 9.99
C PHE A 447 -12.56 -39.90 10.84
N ASN A 448 -12.23 -41.16 10.56
CA ASN A 448 -11.22 -41.96 11.26
C ASN A 448 -9.78 -41.73 10.78
N ASP A 449 -9.54 -40.83 9.83
CA ASP A 449 -8.19 -40.51 9.38
C ASP A 449 -7.44 -39.67 10.44
N PRO A 450 -6.28 -40.13 10.95
CA PRO A 450 -5.51 -39.39 11.96
C PRO A 450 -5.12 -37.97 11.54
N LEU A 451 -4.97 -37.70 10.24
CA LEU A 451 -4.61 -36.37 9.72
C LEU A 451 -5.65 -35.30 10.03
N ILE A 452 -6.91 -35.68 10.29
CA ILE A 452 -7.95 -34.73 10.67
C ILE A 452 -7.58 -34.00 11.98
N ILE A 453 -6.96 -34.70 12.93
CA ILE A 453 -6.51 -34.13 14.20
C ILE A 453 -5.41 -33.09 13.94
N ASP A 454 -4.44 -33.42 13.07
CA ASP A 454 -3.37 -32.51 12.68
C ASP A 454 -3.93 -31.26 11.98
N LEU A 455 -4.89 -31.43 11.05
CA LEU A 455 -5.52 -30.32 10.32
C LEU A 455 -6.29 -29.37 11.22
N TYR A 456 -7.06 -29.87 12.20
CA TYR A 456 -7.71 -29.00 13.18
C TYR A 456 -6.72 -28.35 14.15
N THR A 457 -5.61 -29.02 14.47
CA THR A 457 -4.52 -28.43 15.27
C THR A 457 -3.82 -27.30 14.50
N ASP A 458 -3.62 -27.46 13.19
CA ASP A 458 -3.05 -26.44 12.33
C ASP A 458 -4.03 -25.27 12.12
N LEU A 459 -5.33 -25.53 11.97
CA LEU A 459 -6.37 -24.49 11.94
C LEU A 459 -6.42 -23.72 13.28
N SER A 460 -6.32 -24.41 14.41
CA SER A 460 -6.21 -23.79 15.73
C SER A 460 -4.97 -22.90 15.81
N SER A 461 -3.83 -23.39 15.33
CA SER A 461 -2.59 -22.62 15.27
C SER A 461 -2.73 -21.38 14.39
N ILE A 462 -3.31 -21.50 13.18
CA ILE A 462 -3.60 -20.36 12.31
C ILE A 462 -4.54 -19.37 12.98
N ALA A 463 -5.59 -19.84 13.67
CA ALA A 463 -6.54 -19.01 14.38
C ALA A 463 -5.88 -18.26 15.55
N ALA A 464 -5.08 -18.93 16.38
CA ALA A 464 -4.27 -18.30 17.43
C ALA A 464 -3.29 -17.28 16.82
N MET A 465 -2.73 -17.63 15.67
CA MET A 465 -1.86 -16.80 14.85
C MET A 465 -2.58 -15.68 14.08
N ARG A 466 -3.88 -15.49 14.29
CA ARG A 466 -4.64 -14.34 13.79
C ARG A 466 -5.31 -13.57 14.93
N GLY A 467 -4.94 -13.86 16.18
CA GLY A 467 -5.62 -13.35 17.36
C GLY A 467 -7.03 -13.91 17.56
N SER A 468 -7.43 -14.96 16.82
CA SER A 468 -8.70 -15.66 17.02
C SER A 468 -8.62 -16.71 18.11
N LEU A 469 -8.61 -16.25 19.35
CA LEU A 469 -8.59 -17.15 20.51
C LEU A 469 -9.85 -18.03 20.53
N ASP A 470 -11.02 -17.50 20.21
CA ASP A 470 -12.27 -18.28 20.20
C ASP A 470 -12.25 -19.36 19.10
N ASP A 471 -11.91 -19.01 17.86
CA ASP A 471 -11.77 -20.02 16.79
C ASP A 471 -10.63 -20.99 17.08
N SER A 472 -9.54 -20.51 17.69
CA SER A 472 -8.41 -21.35 18.11
C SER A 472 -8.84 -22.38 19.13
N ILE A 473 -9.60 -21.96 20.16
CA ILE A 473 -10.16 -22.84 21.17
C ILE A 473 -11.14 -23.81 20.51
N ARG A 474 -12.08 -23.33 19.70
CA ARG A 474 -13.05 -24.17 18.98
C ARG A 474 -12.36 -25.25 18.14
N TRP A 475 -11.35 -24.90 17.35
CA TRP A 475 -10.61 -25.88 16.54
C TRP A 475 -9.79 -26.84 17.40
N LYS A 476 -9.26 -26.38 18.52
CA LYS A 476 -8.53 -27.24 19.48
C LYS A 476 -9.46 -28.22 20.19
N GLU A 477 -10.63 -27.77 20.60
CA GLU A 477 -11.69 -28.61 21.17
C GLU A 477 -12.12 -29.66 20.17
N LYS A 478 -12.38 -29.27 18.92
CA LYS A 478 -12.72 -30.21 17.85
C LYS A 478 -11.63 -31.25 17.59
N ALA A 479 -10.36 -30.85 17.64
CA ALA A 479 -9.24 -31.80 17.56
C ALA A 479 -9.21 -32.77 18.75
N LEU A 480 -9.49 -32.28 19.97
CA LEU A 480 -9.55 -33.10 21.19
C LEU A 480 -10.75 -34.06 21.21
N GLU A 481 -11.92 -33.61 20.75
CA GLU A 481 -13.12 -34.44 20.62
C GLU A 481 -12.89 -35.61 19.67
N ILE A 482 -12.31 -35.34 18.49
CA ILE A 482 -11.98 -36.37 17.50
C ILE A 482 -10.96 -37.35 18.06
N LYS A 483 -9.94 -36.83 18.77
CA LYS A 483 -8.94 -37.66 19.45
C LYS A 483 -9.53 -38.54 20.56
N ALA A 484 -10.58 -38.08 21.24
CA ALA A 484 -11.26 -38.83 22.29
C ALA A 484 -12.23 -39.90 21.75
N HIS A 485 -12.65 -39.78 20.49
CA HIS A 485 -13.64 -40.67 19.88
C HIS A 485 -13.15 -42.13 19.78
N PRO A 486 -13.98 -43.16 20.07
CA PRO A 486 -13.58 -44.58 20.05
C PRO A 486 -13.01 -45.07 18.71
N ALA A 487 -13.46 -44.47 17.60
CA ALA A 487 -12.94 -44.74 16.26
C ALA A 487 -11.44 -44.39 16.07
N HIS A 488 -10.91 -43.51 16.93
CA HIS A 488 -9.49 -43.11 16.97
C HIS A 488 -8.75 -43.67 18.20
N ASN A 489 -9.47 -44.21 19.19
CA ASN A 489 -8.96 -44.77 20.44
C ASN A 489 -9.05 -46.31 20.44
N THR A 490 -8.22 -46.98 19.63
CA THR A 490 -8.00 -48.44 19.76
C THR A 490 -6.83 -48.74 20.70
N THR A 491 -7.02 -48.47 21.99
CA THR A 491 -6.37 -49.24 23.07
C THR A 491 -7.28 -49.22 24.29
N ALA A 492 -7.96 -50.35 24.52
CA ALA A 492 -8.67 -50.62 25.75
C ALA A 492 -7.70 -50.75 26.92
N LEU A 493 -8.01 -50.13 28.07
CA LEU A 493 -7.92 -50.73 29.41
C LEU A 493 -8.63 -49.83 30.47
N PRO A 494 -9.16 -50.42 31.56
CA PRO A 494 -10.35 -49.99 32.31
C PRO A 494 -10.04 -49.06 33.50
N PRO A 495 -11.06 -48.50 34.19
CA PRO A 495 -10.91 -47.32 35.03
C PRO A 495 -10.35 -47.65 36.41
N ARG A 496 -9.40 -46.84 36.89
CA ARG A 496 -9.02 -46.81 38.31
C ARG A 496 -9.23 -45.41 38.90
N VAL A 497 -10.32 -45.33 39.66
CA VAL A 497 -10.44 -44.81 41.03
C VAL A 497 -9.73 -43.48 41.36
N LEU A 498 -10.56 -42.45 41.54
CA LEU A 498 -10.25 -41.25 42.31
C LEU A 498 -9.88 -41.60 43.76
N VAL A 499 -8.70 -41.19 44.20
CA VAL A 499 -8.42 -40.91 45.63
C VAL A 499 -7.68 -39.57 45.71
N ALA A 500 -8.24 -38.68 46.52
CA ALA A 500 -7.68 -37.39 46.89
C ALA A 500 -6.60 -37.53 47.98
N ALA A 501 -5.53 -36.72 47.93
CA ALA A 501 -4.94 -36.03 49.10
C ALA A 501 -3.67 -35.21 48.74
N SER A 502 -3.75 -33.91 49.05
CA SER A 502 -2.76 -32.97 49.61
C SER A 502 -1.22 -33.17 49.54
N ALA A 503 -0.59 -32.06 49.13
CA ALA A 503 0.53 -31.32 49.77
C ALA A 503 1.99 -31.82 49.75
N ALA A 504 2.84 -30.87 49.29
CA ALA A 504 4.24 -30.58 49.63
C ALA A 504 5.36 -31.55 49.19
N GLY A 505 6.36 -31.00 48.47
CA GLY A 505 7.67 -31.63 48.29
C GLY A 505 8.44 -31.12 47.08
N SER A 506 9.40 -30.23 47.31
CA SER A 506 10.41 -29.80 46.35
C SER A 506 11.33 -30.96 45.96
N THR A 507 11.61 -31.15 44.65
CA THR A 507 12.92 -31.59 44.16
C THR A 507 13.06 -31.37 42.65
N LYS A 508 14.18 -30.76 42.25
CA LYS A 508 14.64 -30.57 40.87
C LYS A 508 14.83 -31.92 40.17
N VAL A 509 14.26 -32.06 38.97
CA VAL A 509 14.76 -32.96 37.93
C VAL A 509 14.78 -32.19 36.62
N ALA A 510 15.95 -32.18 35.98
CA ALA A 510 16.22 -31.51 34.72
C ALA A 510 15.31 -32.06 33.60
N SER A 511 14.55 -31.18 32.95
CA SER A 511 13.84 -31.51 31.72
C SER A 511 14.65 -31.08 30.50
N VAL A 512 14.94 -32.09 29.68
CA VAL A 512 15.49 -32.01 28.33
C VAL A 512 14.65 -31.04 27.50
N ALA A 513 15.30 -30.01 26.95
CA ALA A 513 14.68 -29.03 26.08
C ALA A 513 14.21 -29.70 24.78
N SER A 514 12.90 -29.87 24.62
CA SER A 514 12.28 -30.07 23.31
C SER A 514 12.28 -28.71 22.59
N SER A 515 13.09 -28.58 21.55
CA SER A 515 13.16 -27.40 20.70
C SER A 515 11.85 -27.19 19.93
N THR A 516 10.99 -26.30 20.43
CA THR A 516 9.92 -25.67 19.65
C THR A 516 10.52 -24.84 18.50
N PRO A 517 9.92 -24.80 17.30
CA PRO A 517 10.41 -23.99 16.20
C PRO A 517 10.35 -22.51 16.61
N THR A 518 11.49 -21.82 16.59
CA THR A 518 11.59 -20.39 16.85
C THR A 518 10.74 -19.63 15.82
N LYS A 519 9.72 -18.89 16.28
CA LYS A 519 8.86 -18.08 15.42
C LYS A 519 9.67 -16.92 14.82
N SER A 520 9.39 -16.55 13.58
CA SER A 520 10.04 -15.40 12.92
C SER A 520 9.63 -14.10 13.62
N ILE A 521 10.60 -13.22 13.91
CA ILE A 521 10.38 -11.90 14.52
C ILE A 521 9.35 -11.08 13.73
N TYR A 522 9.34 -11.18 12.39
CA TYR A 522 8.39 -10.47 11.52
C TYR A 522 6.95 -10.94 11.73
N TYR A 523 6.77 -12.25 11.93
CA TYR A 523 5.46 -12.81 12.18
C TYR A 523 4.88 -12.27 13.50
N GLU A 524 5.71 -12.13 14.55
CA GLU A 524 5.27 -11.54 15.81
C GLU A 524 4.98 -10.04 15.70
N ILE A 525 5.71 -9.32 14.85
CA ILE A 525 5.44 -7.93 14.52
C ILE A 525 4.08 -7.81 13.82
N GLU A 526 3.81 -8.63 12.80
CA GLU A 526 2.52 -8.66 12.09
C GLU A 526 1.34 -8.89 13.04
N GLN A 527 1.49 -9.77 14.04
CA GLN A 527 0.43 -9.96 15.04
C GLN A 527 0.15 -8.70 15.85
N ARG A 528 1.19 -7.97 16.25
CA ARG A 528 1.03 -6.72 16.98
C ARG A 528 0.48 -5.60 16.09
N ILE A 529 0.79 -5.60 14.80
CA ILE A 529 0.15 -4.69 13.83
C ILE A 529 -1.35 -4.99 13.74
N ALA A 530 -1.73 -6.25 13.54
CA ALA A 530 -3.14 -6.65 13.45
C ALA A 530 -3.93 -6.27 14.71
N GLN A 531 -3.31 -6.40 15.89
CA GLN A 531 -3.91 -6.00 17.18
C GLN A 531 -4.35 -4.53 17.26
N VAL A 532 -3.71 -3.64 16.50
CA VAL A 532 -4.01 -2.20 16.52
C VAL A 532 -4.64 -1.68 15.23
N THR A 533 -4.68 -2.48 14.15
CA THR A 533 -5.13 -2.02 12.82
C THR A 533 -6.35 -2.75 12.26
N ASP A 534 -6.71 -3.94 12.76
CA ASP A 534 -7.85 -4.70 12.24
C ASP A 534 -9.18 -4.09 12.69
N SER A 535 -9.85 -3.33 11.82
CA SER A 535 -11.11 -2.67 12.17
C SER A 535 -12.30 -3.61 12.24
N LYS A 536 -12.20 -4.79 11.62
CA LYS A 536 -13.25 -5.82 11.63
C LYS A 536 -13.24 -6.62 12.92
N ARG A 537 -12.16 -6.51 13.70
CA ARG A 537 -11.95 -7.33 14.88
C ARG A 537 -11.39 -6.54 16.04
N MET A 538 -12.20 -6.40 17.09
CA MET A 538 -11.75 -5.87 18.36
C MET A 538 -11.01 -6.97 19.15
N MET A 539 -9.72 -6.76 19.41
CA MET A 539 -8.80 -7.77 19.97
C MET A 539 -8.70 -7.73 21.51
N PHE A 540 -9.64 -7.06 22.17
CA PHE A 540 -9.70 -6.92 23.63
C PHE A 540 -11.15 -6.84 24.10
N ASP A 541 -11.40 -7.29 25.33
CA ASP A 541 -12.68 -7.11 26.01
C ASP A 541 -12.71 -5.74 26.73
N PRO A 542 -13.55 -4.79 26.29
CA PRO A 542 -13.68 -3.48 26.92
C PRO A 542 -14.00 -3.54 28.41
N THR A 543 -14.72 -4.56 28.86
CA THR A 543 -15.20 -4.68 30.24
C THR A 543 -14.11 -5.08 31.23
N GLN A 544 -13.06 -5.77 30.77
CA GLN A 544 -11.94 -6.23 31.62
C GLN A 544 -10.71 -5.33 31.56
N LEU A 545 -10.72 -4.31 30.70
CA LEU A 545 -9.52 -3.52 30.40
C LEU A 545 -8.96 -2.75 31.62
N HIS A 546 -9.78 -2.43 32.62
CA HIS A 546 -9.37 -1.83 33.90
C HIS A 546 -8.48 -2.73 34.76
N LYS A 547 -8.44 -4.04 34.46
CA LYS A 547 -7.58 -5.04 35.14
C LYS A 547 -6.34 -5.41 34.33
N CYS A 548 -6.25 -4.98 33.08
CA CYS A 548 -5.16 -5.34 32.18
C CYS A 548 -3.90 -4.49 32.42
N SER A 549 -2.77 -4.91 31.85
CA SER A 549 -1.52 -4.14 31.94
C SER A 549 -1.62 -2.80 31.21
N ARG A 550 -0.71 -1.87 31.53
CA ARG A 550 -0.54 -0.60 30.83
C ARG A 550 -0.43 -0.79 29.32
N GLU A 551 0.35 -1.77 28.88
CA GLU A 551 0.58 -2.05 27.45
C GLU A 551 -0.70 -2.51 26.75
N THR A 552 -1.49 -3.38 27.38
CA THR A 552 -2.79 -3.80 26.82
C THR A 552 -3.75 -2.63 26.74
N ARG A 553 -3.74 -1.74 27.75
CA ARG A 553 -4.54 -0.51 27.72
C ARG A 553 -4.07 0.43 26.59
N MET A 554 -2.76 0.62 26.42
CA MET A 554 -2.19 1.39 25.31
C MET A 554 -2.54 0.78 23.94
N MET A 555 -2.48 -0.54 23.80
CA MET A 555 -2.88 -1.26 22.57
C MET A 555 -4.37 -1.02 22.26
N ALA A 556 -5.25 -1.06 23.26
CA ALA A 556 -6.67 -0.79 23.08
C ALA A 556 -6.94 0.66 22.65
N VAL A 557 -6.23 1.63 23.24
CA VAL A 557 -6.27 3.03 22.79
C VAL A 557 -5.76 3.14 21.36
N ALA A 558 -4.62 2.54 21.03
CA ALA A 558 -4.06 2.53 19.68
C ALA A 558 -5.07 2.01 18.66
N TRP A 559 -5.75 0.90 18.96
CA TRP A 559 -6.82 0.36 18.12
C TRP A 559 -8.00 1.33 17.97
N ILE A 560 -8.44 2.00 19.03
CA ILE A 560 -9.51 3.02 18.92
C ILE A 560 -9.07 4.15 18.00
N MET A 561 -7.89 4.71 18.24
CA MET A 561 -7.38 5.84 17.46
C MET A 561 -7.25 5.48 15.98
N VAL A 562 -6.70 4.29 15.67
CA VAL A 562 -6.50 3.84 14.30
C VAL A 562 -7.80 3.38 13.65
N CYS A 563 -8.55 2.48 14.27
CA CYS A 563 -9.71 1.82 13.62
C CYS A 563 -11.00 2.67 13.65
N LYS A 564 -11.22 3.45 14.72
CA LYS A 564 -12.43 4.30 14.86
C LYS A 564 -12.21 5.72 14.36
N PHE A 565 -11.06 6.31 14.68
CA PHE A 565 -10.76 7.71 14.34
C PHE A 565 -9.82 7.88 13.14
N ASP A 566 -9.52 6.78 12.44
CA ASP A 566 -8.68 6.75 11.22
C ASP A 566 -7.33 7.46 11.40
N CYS A 567 -6.79 7.41 12.62
CA CYS A 567 -5.48 7.97 12.89
C CYS A 567 -4.39 7.08 12.30
N LYS A 568 -3.33 7.70 11.82
CA LYS A 568 -2.06 7.01 11.62
C LYS A 568 -1.27 7.07 12.92
N LEU A 569 -0.82 5.92 13.41
CA LEU A 569 -0.01 5.85 14.63
C LEU A 569 1.46 5.76 14.26
N TYR A 570 2.26 6.73 14.70
CA TYR A 570 3.67 6.88 14.35
C TYR A 570 4.59 6.61 15.55
N GLY A 571 5.90 6.60 15.28
CA GLY A 571 6.90 6.98 16.29
C GLY A 571 7.15 5.93 17.36
N GLY A 572 7.12 6.38 18.63
CA GLY A 572 7.67 5.65 19.77
C GLY A 572 7.01 4.30 20.03
N PHE A 573 5.67 4.25 20.01
CA PHE A 573 4.93 3.00 20.25
C PHE A 573 5.14 1.96 19.15
N VAL A 574 5.18 2.40 17.89
CA VAL A 574 5.43 1.52 16.75
C VAL A 574 6.83 0.93 16.85
N ARG A 575 7.84 1.77 17.10
CA ARG A 575 9.22 1.34 17.28
C ARG A 575 9.39 0.41 18.48
N ASP A 576 8.96 0.87 19.66
CA ASP A 576 9.31 0.21 20.92
C ASP A 576 8.43 -1.01 21.19
N TRP A 577 7.12 -0.95 20.95
CA TRP A 577 6.20 -2.02 21.31
C TRP A 577 5.83 -2.92 20.12
N ILE A 578 5.39 -2.35 19.00
CA ILE A 578 4.99 -3.14 17.82
C ILE A 578 6.20 -3.85 17.20
N VAL A 579 7.30 -3.15 16.97
CA VAL A 579 8.49 -3.74 16.36
C VAL A 579 9.40 -4.37 17.42
N GLY A 580 9.88 -3.58 18.38
CA GLY A 580 10.92 -4.00 19.33
C GLY A 580 10.47 -4.85 20.52
N GLN A 581 9.17 -4.84 20.88
CA GLN A 581 8.64 -5.46 22.10
C GLN A 581 9.38 -5.06 23.40
N TYR A 582 9.86 -3.82 23.47
CA TYR A 582 10.60 -3.28 24.59
C TYR A 582 9.68 -2.83 25.72
N LEU A 583 10.04 -3.22 26.93
CA LEU A 583 9.44 -2.76 28.19
C LEU A 583 10.55 -2.19 29.07
N GLY A 584 10.36 -0.96 29.53
CA GLY A 584 11.31 -0.26 30.39
C GLY A 584 10.58 0.44 31.52
N ARG A 585 11.16 0.40 32.72
CA ARG A 585 10.65 1.05 33.94
C ARG A 585 11.81 1.56 34.79
N PRO A 586 11.69 2.73 35.44
CA PRO A 586 12.67 3.21 36.40
C PRO A 586 12.71 2.30 37.64
N ASN A 587 13.92 1.96 38.07
CA ASN A 587 14.12 1.27 39.33
C ASN A 587 13.81 2.23 40.49
N ASN A 588 13.07 1.77 41.49
CA ASN A 588 12.76 2.51 42.74
C ASN A 588 11.82 3.74 42.61
N ILE A 589 11.07 3.86 41.50
CA ILE A 589 10.04 4.91 41.35
C ILE A 589 8.68 4.24 41.12
N THR A 590 7.70 4.55 41.97
CA THR A 590 6.32 4.05 41.85
C THR A 590 5.60 4.68 40.65
N ALA A 591 4.55 4.02 40.16
CA ALA A 591 3.82 4.46 38.96
C ALA A 591 3.27 5.89 39.06
N ASP A 592 2.85 6.31 40.24
CA ASP A 592 2.36 7.69 40.52
C ASP A 592 3.43 8.76 40.27
N ASN A 593 4.71 8.37 40.33
CA ASN A 593 5.87 9.24 40.14
C ASN A 593 6.52 9.06 38.76
N TRP A 594 5.88 8.33 37.83
CA TRP A 594 6.38 8.20 36.46
C TRP A 594 6.10 9.44 35.60
N ILE A 595 5.28 10.37 36.06
CA ILE A 595 4.95 11.59 35.33
C ILE A 595 5.85 12.73 35.80
N LEU A 596 6.47 13.39 34.84
CA LEU A 596 7.27 14.58 35.01
C LEU A 596 6.57 15.75 34.31
N PHE A 597 6.75 16.97 34.80
CA PHE A 597 6.15 18.17 34.23
C PHE A 597 7.24 19.17 33.83
N ASN A 598 7.22 19.60 32.57
CA ASN A 598 8.01 20.73 32.07
C ASN A 598 7.04 21.83 31.63
N ASP A 599 7.08 23.00 32.26
CA ASP A 599 6.21 24.15 31.93
C ASP A 599 4.72 23.75 31.77
N SER A 600 4.21 22.94 32.70
CA SER A 600 2.84 22.37 32.72
C SER A 600 2.54 21.25 31.71
N THR A 601 3.51 20.84 30.90
CA THR A 601 3.37 19.72 29.95
C THR A 601 3.81 18.40 30.60
N ALA A 602 2.88 17.46 30.71
CA ALA A 602 3.15 16.13 31.23
C ALA A 602 4.00 15.30 30.23
N HIS A 603 5.01 14.61 30.74
CA HIS A 603 5.77 13.62 29.99
C HIS A 603 6.16 12.47 30.92
N LEU A 604 6.35 11.28 30.36
CA LEU A 604 6.79 10.15 31.18
C LEU A 604 8.29 10.19 31.43
N HIS A 605 8.68 9.64 32.59
CA HIS A 605 10.06 9.41 32.97
C HIS A 605 10.83 8.74 31.81
N PRO A 606 12.06 9.17 31.49
CA PRO A 606 12.78 8.74 30.28
C PRO A 606 12.93 7.22 30.12
N GLU A 607 13.01 6.48 31.23
CA GLU A 607 13.14 5.02 31.24
C GLU A 607 11.83 4.26 30.92
N ILE A 608 10.67 4.93 30.93
CA ILE A 608 9.40 4.28 30.60
C ILE A 608 9.32 4.00 29.10
N VAL A 609 9.09 2.72 28.77
CA VAL A 609 8.95 2.23 27.39
C VAL A 609 7.85 1.14 27.34
N PRO A 610 6.91 1.18 26.37
CA PRO A 610 6.62 2.31 25.47
C PRO A 610 6.10 3.51 26.26
N ALA A 611 6.34 4.76 25.83
CA ALA A 611 5.99 5.95 26.62
C ALA A 611 4.64 6.55 26.25
N ASP A 612 4.46 6.79 24.96
CA ASP A 612 3.43 7.64 24.35
C ASP A 612 2.86 7.01 23.07
N LEU A 613 1.67 7.46 22.67
CA LEU A 613 1.02 7.16 21.39
C LEU A 613 1.00 8.42 20.52
N ASP A 614 1.78 8.43 19.44
CA ASP A 614 1.84 9.54 18.48
C ASP A 614 0.75 9.38 17.40
N CYS A 615 -0.46 9.85 17.69
CA CYS A 615 -1.63 9.69 16.84
C CYS A 615 -1.80 10.90 15.90
N TYR A 616 -1.50 10.68 14.63
CA TYR A 616 -1.75 11.65 13.58
C TYR A 616 -3.17 11.52 13.08
N LEU A 617 -3.89 12.63 13.14
CA LEU A 617 -5.28 12.70 12.75
C LEU A 617 -5.40 12.68 11.22
N PRO A 618 -6.50 12.15 10.66
CA PRO A 618 -6.65 11.96 9.23
C PRO A 618 -6.60 13.29 8.47
N THR A 619 -6.01 13.29 7.27
CA THR A 619 -5.95 14.49 6.40
C THR A 619 -7.30 14.86 5.80
N HIS A 620 -8.19 13.88 5.66
CA HIS A 620 -9.48 13.99 4.97
C HIS A 620 -10.67 14.15 5.93
N GLY A 621 -10.41 14.22 7.24
CA GLY A 621 -11.43 14.27 8.27
C GLY A 621 -11.03 15.17 9.44
N LEU A 622 -11.96 15.97 9.96
CA LEU A 622 -11.78 16.61 11.27
C LEU A 622 -12.31 15.72 12.38
N TYR A 623 -11.66 15.84 13.54
CA TYR A 623 -11.91 15.00 14.70
C TYR A 623 -12.53 15.85 15.82
N ASP A 624 -13.46 15.24 16.55
CA ASP A 624 -14.02 15.80 17.76
C ASP A 624 -13.30 15.18 18.97
N ILE A 625 -12.59 16.00 19.74
CA ILE A 625 -11.89 15.51 20.93
C ILE A 625 -12.87 14.93 21.95
N ASP A 626 -14.08 15.48 22.04
CA ASP A 626 -15.09 14.97 22.98
C ASP A 626 -15.55 13.57 22.59
N GLU A 627 -15.59 13.25 21.30
CA GLU A 627 -15.89 11.90 20.81
C GLU A 627 -14.78 10.90 21.19
N ILE A 628 -13.52 11.31 21.05
CA ILE A 628 -12.36 10.50 21.51
C ILE A 628 -12.46 10.27 23.03
N LEU A 629 -12.72 11.33 23.81
CA LEU A 629 -12.84 11.22 25.27
C LEU A 629 -14.01 10.31 25.67
N ASN A 630 -15.14 10.38 24.96
CA ASN A 630 -16.28 9.50 25.19
C ASN A 630 -15.93 8.03 24.92
N GLU A 631 -15.19 7.73 23.86
CA GLU A 631 -14.72 6.37 23.58
C GLU A 631 -13.74 5.85 24.65
N LEU A 632 -12.83 6.69 25.14
CA LEU A 632 -11.91 6.33 26.23
C LEU A 632 -12.65 6.15 27.56
N ALA A 633 -13.67 6.96 27.84
CA ALA A 633 -14.51 6.83 29.03
C ALA A 633 -15.28 5.50 29.05
N LYS A 634 -15.76 5.00 27.89
CA LYS A 634 -16.38 3.66 27.76
C LYS A 634 -15.44 2.53 28.18
N LEU A 635 -14.12 2.75 28.11
CA LEU A 635 -13.09 1.80 28.56
C LEU A 635 -12.66 2.00 30.02
N GLN A 636 -13.36 2.85 30.79
CA GLN A 636 -13.01 3.21 32.16
C GLN A 636 -11.58 3.79 32.24
N MET A 637 -11.19 4.60 31.27
CA MET A 637 -9.93 5.35 31.31
C MET A 637 -10.16 6.73 31.91
N VAL A 638 -9.24 7.15 32.79
CA VAL A 638 -9.24 8.51 33.34
C VAL A 638 -8.31 9.35 32.47
N VAL A 639 -8.83 10.40 31.84
CA VAL A 639 -8.08 11.22 30.88
C VAL A 639 -8.05 12.67 31.31
N ASN A 640 -6.85 13.22 31.47
CA ASN A 640 -6.61 14.64 31.66
C ASN A 640 -6.14 15.23 30.33
N VAL A 641 -6.89 16.19 29.81
CA VAL A 641 -6.58 16.84 28.53
C VAL A 641 -5.74 18.08 28.78
N HIS A 642 -4.56 18.10 28.20
CA HIS A 642 -3.68 19.26 28.16
C HIS A 642 -3.58 19.76 26.72
N ARG A 643 -3.72 21.07 26.52
CA ARG A 643 -3.53 21.68 25.20
C ARG A 643 -2.13 22.28 25.12
N ASP A 644 -1.34 21.80 24.15
CA ASP A 644 -0.06 22.42 23.77
C ASP A 644 -0.23 23.17 22.43
N GLN A 645 0.81 23.90 22.01
CA GLN A 645 0.82 24.77 20.84
C GLN A 645 0.50 24.04 19.53
N TRP A 646 0.78 22.73 19.45
CA TRP A 646 0.79 21.96 18.20
C TRP A 646 0.03 20.63 18.28
N ARG A 647 -0.45 20.24 19.47
CA ARG A 647 -1.14 18.96 19.72
C ARG A 647 -2.12 19.05 20.90
N TYR A 648 -3.05 18.11 20.97
CA TYR A 648 -3.67 17.77 22.26
C TYR A 648 -2.84 16.67 22.90
N LEU A 649 -2.45 16.88 24.15
CA LEU A 649 -1.78 15.89 24.98
C LEU A 649 -2.81 15.31 25.95
N LEU A 650 -3.15 14.04 25.80
CA LEU A 650 -4.06 13.34 26.70
C LEU A 650 -3.19 12.53 27.66
N LEU A 651 -3.22 12.91 28.94
CA LEU A 651 -2.60 12.13 30.00
C LEU A 651 -3.61 11.12 30.53
N VAL A 652 -3.37 9.85 30.23
CA VAL A 652 -4.25 8.74 30.60
C VAL A 652 -3.72 8.09 31.88
N ASP A 653 -4.63 7.78 32.80
CA ASP A 653 -4.41 6.93 33.97
C ASP A 653 -3.36 7.45 34.98
N GLN A 654 -3.27 8.77 35.18
CA GLN A 654 -2.31 9.43 36.08
C GLN A 654 -2.20 8.83 37.50
N ASN A 655 -3.30 8.33 38.06
CA ASN A 655 -3.37 7.76 39.41
C ASN A 655 -3.95 6.33 39.42
N VAL A 656 -3.85 5.61 38.29
CA VAL A 656 -4.37 4.24 38.19
C VAL A 656 -3.22 3.26 38.40
N LYS A 657 -3.48 2.18 39.16
CA LYS A 657 -2.48 1.16 39.52
C LYS A 657 -1.75 0.54 38.32
N THR A 658 -2.40 0.50 37.14
CA THR A 658 -1.82 -0.02 35.90
C THR A 658 -0.68 0.88 35.38
N GLY A 659 -0.70 2.16 35.71
CA GLY A 659 0.32 3.16 35.40
C GLY A 659 -0.04 4.06 34.20
N PRO A 660 0.48 5.30 34.17
CA PRO A 660 0.06 6.33 33.22
C PRO A 660 0.74 6.23 31.85
N PHE A 661 0.09 6.78 30.83
CA PHE A 661 0.68 7.02 29.50
C PHE A 661 0.09 8.25 28.82
N THR A 662 0.75 8.74 27.79
CA THR A 662 0.32 9.94 27.06
C THR A 662 -0.10 9.61 25.63
N ILE A 663 -1.09 10.34 25.12
CA ILE A 663 -1.48 10.31 23.70
C ILE A 663 -1.26 11.71 23.14
N ASP A 664 -0.50 11.78 22.07
CA ASP A 664 -0.27 12.99 21.32
C ASP A 664 -1.18 12.99 20.09
N LEU A 665 -2.24 13.79 20.14
CA LEU A 665 -3.13 14.01 19.00
C LEU A 665 -2.55 15.13 18.14
N ILE A 666 -1.88 14.72 17.06
CA ILE A 666 -1.15 15.59 16.15
C ILE A 666 -1.99 15.82 14.90
N THR A 667 -2.19 17.08 14.56
CA THR A 667 -2.91 17.42 13.34
C THR A 667 -2.00 17.22 12.11
N PRO A 668 -2.52 16.71 10.98
CA PRO A 668 -1.71 16.16 9.89
C PRO A 668 -0.79 17.17 9.20
N HIS A 669 -1.09 18.46 9.30
CA HIS A 669 -0.35 19.55 8.68
C HIS A 669 0.72 20.14 9.61
N ILE A 670 0.57 20.02 10.94
CA ILE A 670 1.49 20.62 11.93
C ILE A 670 2.77 19.78 12.14
N GLY A 671 2.75 18.51 11.73
CA GLY A 671 3.70 17.52 12.22
C GLY A 671 5.11 17.54 11.64
N ILE A 672 5.34 18.05 10.43
CA ILE A 672 6.48 17.54 9.65
C ILE A 672 7.84 18.20 9.97
N ASN A 673 7.89 19.47 10.42
CA ASN A 673 9.16 20.22 10.35
C ASN A 673 9.66 20.90 11.65
N LYS A 674 8.87 21.03 12.74
CA LYS A 674 9.30 21.71 13.99
C LYS A 674 9.33 20.84 15.23
N TYR A 675 8.24 20.14 15.51
CA TYR A 675 8.03 19.46 16.79
C TYR A 675 8.10 17.94 16.67
N ASP A 676 7.73 17.38 15.52
CA ASP A 676 7.83 15.96 15.26
C ASP A 676 8.63 15.69 13.97
N ARG A 677 9.95 15.86 14.05
CA ARG A 677 10.86 15.52 12.95
C ARG A 677 11.13 14.02 12.94
N ILE A 678 11.43 13.47 11.76
CA ILE A 678 12.07 12.16 11.66
C ILE A 678 13.54 12.34 12.04
N ASP A 679 13.82 12.30 13.34
CA ASP A 679 15.18 12.46 13.85
C ASP A 679 16.03 11.21 13.58
N PHE A 680 15.39 10.03 13.59
CA PHE A 680 16.03 8.72 13.47
C PHE A 680 15.29 7.85 12.46
N ASP A 681 16.01 6.99 11.75
CA ASP A 681 15.45 5.99 10.82
C ASP A 681 14.39 5.10 11.51
N VAL A 682 14.65 4.70 12.75
CA VAL A 682 13.76 3.86 13.56
C VAL A 682 12.47 4.55 14.01
N ASN A 683 12.34 5.87 13.82
CA ASN A 683 11.11 6.63 14.07
C ASN A 683 10.30 6.87 12.80
N ASN A 684 10.77 6.38 11.65
CA ASN A 684 10.12 6.56 10.36
C ASN A 684 8.91 5.64 10.16
N LEU A 685 8.59 4.75 11.11
CA LEU A 685 7.55 3.73 10.94
C LEU A 685 6.18 4.20 11.44
N PHE A 686 5.12 3.73 10.78
CA PHE A 686 3.74 3.92 11.21
C PHE A 686 2.85 2.71 10.90
N VAL A 687 1.67 2.69 11.53
CA VAL A 687 0.59 1.76 11.22
C VAL A 687 -0.70 2.53 10.94
N GLU A 688 -1.56 1.98 10.09
CA GLU A 688 -2.83 2.59 9.70
C GLU A 688 -3.93 1.53 9.55
N LYS A 689 -5.17 1.98 9.52
CA LYS A 689 -6.37 1.14 9.55
C LYS A 689 -6.36 0.10 8.42
N ASP A 690 -6.72 -1.12 8.78
CA ASP A 690 -6.84 -2.31 7.93
C ASP A 690 -5.55 -2.74 7.19
N CYS A 691 -4.41 -2.11 7.46
CA CYS A 691 -3.08 -2.56 7.03
C CYS A 691 -2.48 -3.56 8.03
N THR A 692 -3.14 -4.72 8.20
CA THR A 692 -2.88 -5.68 9.28
C THR A 692 -1.53 -6.40 9.24
N LYS A 693 -0.77 -6.27 8.14
CA LYS A 693 0.52 -6.95 7.95
C LYS A 693 1.65 -6.03 7.51
N HIS A 694 1.40 -4.72 7.41
CA HIS A 694 2.35 -3.80 6.80
C HIS A 694 2.69 -2.65 7.74
N LEU A 695 3.98 -2.29 7.75
CA LEU A 695 4.46 -1.05 8.34
C LEU A 695 4.54 -0.01 7.21
N GLY A 696 3.93 1.14 7.44
CA GLY A 696 4.13 2.30 6.60
C GLY A 696 5.42 3.02 6.97
N MET A 697 5.98 3.78 6.01
CA MET A 697 7.10 4.69 6.26
C MET A 697 6.64 6.14 6.07
N ARG A 698 6.91 6.98 7.07
CA ARG A 698 6.51 8.40 7.11
C ARG A 698 7.17 9.19 5.97
N VAL A 699 8.41 8.87 5.62
CA VAL A 699 9.09 9.32 4.41
C VAL A 699 9.74 8.14 3.71
N ASP A 700 9.67 8.16 2.38
CA ASP A 700 10.39 7.21 1.55
C ASP A 700 11.90 7.51 1.56
N ILE A 701 12.62 6.79 2.42
CA ILE A 701 14.09 6.85 2.53
C ILE A 701 14.78 5.71 1.77
N THR A 702 14.07 5.07 0.82
CA THR A 702 14.62 3.98 0.01
C THR A 702 15.37 4.47 -1.23
N TYR A 703 15.23 5.76 -1.58
CA TYR A 703 15.97 6.38 -2.68
C TYR A 703 17.28 7.03 -2.20
N PRO A 704 18.28 7.14 -3.09
CA PRO A 704 19.48 7.92 -2.82
C PRO A 704 19.12 9.37 -2.45
N PRO A 705 19.80 9.97 -1.46
CA PRO A 705 21.05 9.53 -0.84
C PRO A 705 20.92 8.68 0.44
N TYR A 706 19.70 8.31 0.88
CA TYR A 706 19.49 7.63 2.17
C TYR A 706 19.57 6.09 2.07
N SER A 707 18.91 5.52 1.05
CA SER A 707 18.90 4.07 0.72
C SER A 707 18.78 3.10 1.92
N ILE A 708 17.92 3.39 2.91
CA ILE A 708 17.62 2.47 4.02
C ILE A 708 16.32 1.72 3.71
N THR A 709 16.36 0.38 3.67
CA THR A 709 15.16 -0.45 3.49
C THR A 709 14.38 -0.64 4.79
N LEU A 710 13.09 -0.97 4.69
CA LEU A 710 12.25 -1.25 5.86
C LEU A 710 12.83 -2.38 6.73
N GLU A 711 13.37 -3.44 6.12
CA GLU A 711 14.00 -4.56 6.83
C GLU A 711 15.22 -4.10 7.63
N LYS A 712 15.97 -3.13 7.10
CA LYS A 712 17.11 -2.56 7.79
C LYS A 712 16.68 -1.72 8.99
N ILE A 713 15.59 -0.96 8.86
CA ILE A 713 15.00 -0.22 9.99
C ILE A 713 14.52 -1.20 11.07
N VAL A 714 13.84 -2.29 10.68
CA VAL A 714 13.42 -3.33 11.63
C VAL A 714 14.62 -3.99 12.32
N ASP A 715 15.69 -4.34 11.59
CA ASP A 715 16.94 -4.87 12.16
C ASP A 715 17.59 -3.89 13.15
N ASN A 716 17.63 -2.62 12.78
CA ASN A 716 18.14 -1.54 13.62
C ASN A 716 17.33 -1.44 14.91
N ILE A 717 15.99 -1.49 14.82
CA ILE A 717 15.11 -1.55 15.99
C ILE A 717 15.48 -2.74 16.86
N GLN A 718 15.46 -3.97 16.33
CA GLN A 718 15.74 -5.20 17.07
C GLN A 718 17.09 -5.18 17.81
N LYS A 719 18.10 -4.56 17.21
CA LYS A 719 19.45 -4.46 17.77
C LYS A 719 19.66 -3.20 18.62
N LYS A 720 18.62 -2.39 18.85
CA LYS A 720 18.68 -1.07 19.49
C LYS A 720 19.76 -0.17 18.88
N ARG A 721 19.75 -0.04 17.55
CA ARG A 721 20.64 0.85 16.80
C ARG A 721 19.82 1.83 15.97
N PHE A 722 20.38 2.99 15.63
CA PHE A 722 19.70 3.96 14.77
C PHE A 722 20.70 4.80 13.96
N TYR A 723 20.25 5.24 12.78
CA TYR A 723 20.89 6.30 12.01
C TYR A 723 20.30 7.65 12.42
N LEU A 724 21.15 8.67 12.52
CA LEU A 724 20.70 10.06 12.69
C LEU A 724 20.31 10.63 11.31
N LEU A 725 19.06 11.06 11.17
CA LEU A 725 18.49 11.63 9.94
C LEU A 725 18.31 13.16 10.00
N ALA A 726 18.61 13.78 11.15
CA ALA A 726 18.40 15.21 11.36
C ALA A 726 19.62 16.06 10.94
N GLY A 727 19.41 17.01 10.02
CA GLY A 727 20.32 18.13 9.77
C GLY A 727 19.65 19.25 8.97
N HIS A 728 20.06 20.49 9.18
CA HIS A 728 19.84 21.55 8.21
C HIS A 728 21.07 22.44 8.30
N ASP A 729 21.70 22.68 7.15
CA ASP A 729 22.67 23.74 6.90
C ASP A 729 23.85 23.80 7.88
N ASN A 730 24.76 22.81 7.85
CA ASN A 730 26.10 22.91 8.48
C ASN A 730 26.14 23.43 9.94
N LYS A 731 25.05 23.28 10.71
CA LYS A 731 24.97 23.71 12.12
C LYS A 731 24.92 22.49 13.03
N PRO A 732 25.54 22.57 14.23
CA PRO A 732 25.47 21.50 15.21
C PRO A 732 24.01 21.16 15.53
N CYS A 733 23.74 19.87 15.78
CA CYS A 733 22.44 19.38 16.22
C CYS A 733 21.87 20.32 17.29
N GLY A 734 20.70 20.91 17.04
CA GLY A 734 20.10 21.80 18.04
C GLY A 734 19.83 21.04 19.34
N LYS A 735 19.85 21.74 20.48
CA LYS A 735 19.64 21.18 21.85
C LYS A 735 18.52 20.13 21.96
N VAL A 736 17.44 20.28 21.20
CA VAL A 736 16.30 19.35 21.16
C VAL A 736 16.69 17.96 20.61
N ILE A 737 17.52 17.89 19.57
CA ILE A 737 17.98 16.62 18.98
C ILE A 737 18.95 15.94 19.96
N GLU A 738 19.82 16.70 20.62
CA GLU A 738 20.71 16.18 21.65
C GLU A 738 19.93 15.57 22.82
N GLU A 739 18.89 16.25 23.31
CA GLU A 739 17.99 15.74 24.36
C GLU A 739 17.29 14.42 23.94
N ARG A 740 16.80 14.34 22.70
CA ARG A 740 16.17 13.13 22.15
C ARG A 740 17.16 11.99 21.97
N MET A 741 18.37 12.29 21.50
CA MET A 741 19.45 11.31 21.35
C MET A 741 19.90 10.78 22.71
N ASN A 742 20.09 11.65 23.70
CA ASN A 742 20.40 11.25 25.07
C ASN A 742 19.30 10.33 25.64
N LYS A 743 18.03 10.65 25.41
CA LYS A 743 16.90 9.77 25.79
C LYS A 743 16.99 8.39 25.14
N MET A 744 17.35 8.30 23.85
CA MET A 744 17.57 7.01 23.18
C MET A 744 18.76 6.25 23.79
N ILE A 745 19.88 6.93 24.04
CA ILE A 745 21.08 6.34 24.64
C ILE A 745 20.79 5.80 26.05
N THR A 746 20.06 6.54 26.88
CA THR A 746 19.62 6.09 28.22
C THR A 746 18.78 4.81 28.15
N ARG A 747 18.04 4.58 27.06
CA ARG A 747 17.23 3.37 26.81
C ARG A 747 18.04 2.20 26.21
N GLY A 748 19.35 2.36 26.10
CA GLY A 748 20.28 1.37 25.57
C GLY A 748 20.41 1.36 24.04
N TRP A 749 19.98 2.42 23.37
CA TRP A 749 20.16 2.56 21.92
C TRP A 749 21.56 3.08 21.56
N LYS A 750 22.09 2.62 20.42
CA LYS A 750 23.40 3.01 19.91
C LYS A 750 23.26 3.71 18.55
N GLN A 751 23.85 4.90 18.42
CA GLN A 751 23.96 5.55 17.13
C GLN A 751 24.91 4.76 16.22
N ILE A 752 24.59 4.69 14.93
CA ILE A 752 25.49 4.24 13.88
C ILE A 752 26.29 5.45 13.39
N ASP A 753 27.62 5.36 13.38
CA ASP A 753 28.53 6.49 13.16
C ASP A 753 28.43 7.13 11.76
N GLU A 754 27.82 6.44 10.80
CA GLU A 754 27.47 6.99 9.48
C GLU A 754 26.31 7.98 9.63
N THR A 755 26.56 9.27 9.37
CA THR A 755 25.48 10.27 9.27
C THR A 755 24.91 10.28 7.86
N LEU A 756 23.60 10.08 7.75
CA LEU A 756 22.91 10.25 6.48
C LEU A 756 22.60 11.73 6.25
N PRO A 757 22.39 12.16 4.99
CA PRO A 757 21.90 13.49 4.73
C PRO A 757 20.57 13.76 5.46
N PRO A 758 20.13 15.01 5.54
CA PRO A 758 18.87 15.30 6.19
C PRO A 758 17.67 15.02 5.30
N VAL A 759 16.73 14.21 5.80
CA VAL A 759 15.49 13.88 5.08
C VAL A 759 14.52 15.06 5.14
N VAL A 760 14.21 15.67 3.99
CA VAL A 760 13.13 16.65 3.85
C VAL A 760 11.87 15.93 3.36
N PRO A 761 10.79 15.91 4.15
CA PRO A 761 9.56 15.21 3.76
C PRO A 761 8.92 15.90 2.55
N ASN A 762 8.57 15.10 1.53
CA ASN A 762 7.83 15.58 0.36
C ASN A 762 6.36 15.82 0.76
N PRO A 763 5.76 17.01 0.52
CA PRO A 763 4.38 17.30 0.90
C PRO A 763 3.32 16.44 0.18
N GLY A 764 3.73 15.55 -0.73
CA GLY A 764 2.85 14.63 -1.44
C GLY A 764 2.47 15.15 -2.82
N PRO A 765 1.64 14.40 -3.57
CA PRO A 765 1.20 14.82 -4.90
C PRO A 765 0.26 16.03 -4.82
N PRO A 766 0.21 16.89 -5.86
CA PRO A 766 -0.73 17.99 -5.94
C PRO A 766 -2.19 17.57 -5.86
N SER A 767 -2.98 18.32 -5.11
CA SER A 767 -4.45 18.24 -5.16
C SER A 767 -4.95 18.76 -6.51
N ASN A 768 -6.05 18.19 -7.01
CA ASN A 768 -6.69 18.67 -8.23
C ASN A 768 -7.35 20.03 -7.94
N ILE A 769 -6.75 21.10 -8.46
CA ILE A 769 -7.24 22.48 -8.32
C ILE A 769 -7.93 22.87 -9.62
N GLU A 770 -9.17 23.35 -9.55
CA GLU A 770 -9.85 23.99 -10.67
C GLU A 770 -9.96 25.50 -10.38
N LEU A 771 -9.45 26.32 -11.32
CA LEU A 771 -9.62 27.76 -11.32
C LEU A 771 -10.63 28.15 -12.39
N THR A 772 -11.81 28.60 -11.98
CA THR A 772 -12.87 29.01 -12.90
C THR A 772 -12.94 30.54 -12.97
N PRO A 773 -12.76 31.18 -14.15
CA PRO A 773 -12.92 32.62 -14.27
C PRO A 773 -14.32 33.09 -13.85
N VAL A 774 -14.40 34.08 -12.98
CA VAL A 774 -15.67 34.67 -12.53
C VAL A 774 -16.11 35.73 -13.56
N PRO A 775 -17.31 35.61 -14.15
CA PRO A 775 -17.79 36.58 -15.15
C PRO A 775 -17.90 37.99 -14.57
N LYS A 776 -17.49 38.99 -15.35
CA LYS A 776 -17.59 40.41 -14.95
C LYS A 776 -19.01 40.86 -14.63
N THR A 777 -20.01 40.22 -15.24
CA THR A 777 -21.43 40.48 -15.01
C THR A 777 -21.97 39.85 -13.72
N SER A 778 -21.22 38.98 -13.06
CA SER A 778 -21.68 38.31 -11.85
C SER A 778 -21.75 39.25 -10.64
N PRO A 779 -22.71 39.07 -9.72
CA PRO A 779 -22.79 39.85 -8.49
C PRO A 779 -21.51 39.75 -7.63
N VAL A 780 -20.86 38.58 -7.62
CA VAL A 780 -19.61 38.34 -6.89
C VAL A 780 -18.49 39.21 -7.45
N TYR A 781 -18.31 39.24 -8.77
CA TYR A 781 -17.31 40.09 -9.41
C TYR A 781 -17.54 41.57 -9.10
N GLN A 782 -18.79 42.04 -9.26
CA GLN A 782 -19.13 43.45 -9.03
C GLN A 782 -18.88 43.86 -7.57
N LYS A 783 -19.21 42.99 -6.61
CA LYS A 783 -18.95 43.24 -5.19
C LYS A 783 -17.45 43.37 -4.88
N ILE A 784 -16.61 42.50 -5.44
CA ILE A 784 -15.15 42.59 -5.29
C ILE A 784 -14.61 43.84 -5.97
N PHE A 785 -15.06 44.11 -7.19
CA PHE A 785 -14.63 45.26 -7.97
C PHE A 785 -14.90 46.57 -7.23
N GLU A 786 -16.13 46.78 -6.74
CA GLU A 786 -16.47 47.97 -5.97
C GLU A 786 -15.70 48.06 -4.65
N LYS A 787 -15.52 46.93 -3.92
CA LYS A 787 -14.71 46.92 -2.70
C LYS A 787 -13.26 47.34 -2.97
N MET A 788 -12.63 46.77 -4.00
CA MET A 788 -11.26 47.13 -4.40
C MET A 788 -11.19 48.60 -4.87
N LYS A 789 -12.13 49.05 -5.70
CA LYS A 789 -12.17 50.43 -6.20
C LYS A 789 -12.29 51.46 -5.07
N LEU A 790 -13.19 51.22 -4.12
CA LEU A 790 -13.35 52.07 -2.93
C LEU A 790 -12.10 52.09 -2.07
N THR A 791 -11.47 50.93 -1.85
CA THR A 791 -10.29 50.83 -0.99
C THR A 791 -9.04 51.52 -1.56
N PHE A 792 -8.87 51.52 -2.89
CA PHE A 792 -7.66 52.04 -3.56
C PHE A 792 -7.84 53.37 -4.31
N GLY A 793 -8.99 54.05 -4.18
CA GLY A 793 -9.15 55.42 -4.69
C GLY A 793 -9.35 55.56 -6.21
N GLY A 794 -9.86 54.53 -6.87
CA GLY A 794 -10.46 54.62 -8.21
C GLY A 794 -9.55 54.67 -9.44
N ASN A 795 -8.30 55.16 -9.37
CA ASN A 795 -7.48 55.40 -10.58
C ASN A 795 -6.21 54.54 -10.71
N ASP A 796 -5.70 53.94 -9.64
CA ASP A 796 -4.39 53.29 -9.67
C ASP A 796 -4.44 51.74 -9.74
N LEU A 797 -5.63 51.12 -9.57
CA LEU A 797 -5.76 49.66 -9.51
C LEU A 797 -6.57 49.06 -10.67
N LYS A 798 -5.96 48.10 -11.38
CA LYS A 798 -6.59 47.35 -12.48
C LYS A 798 -6.73 45.87 -12.13
N ILE A 799 -7.96 45.38 -11.96
CA ILE A 799 -8.22 43.94 -11.83
C ILE A 799 -8.01 43.26 -13.19
N ILE A 800 -7.15 42.25 -13.21
CA ILE A 800 -6.83 41.42 -14.39
C ILE A 800 -7.78 40.24 -14.46
N SER A 801 -7.92 39.48 -13.37
CA SER A 801 -8.84 38.35 -13.27
C SER A 801 -9.35 38.17 -11.84
N ILE A 802 -10.54 37.59 -11.74
CA ILE A 802 -11.05 36.98 -10.51
C ILE A 802 -11.38 35.55 -10.88
N GLU A 803 -10.77 34.60 -10.19
CA GLU A 803 -10.93 33.17 -10.44
C GLU A 803 -11.52 32.54 -9.17
N GLN A 804 -12.60 31.77 -9.33
CA GLN A 804 -13.11 30.93 -8.26
C GLN A 804 -12.21 29.71 -8.11
N ILE A 805 -11.82 29.44 -6.88
CA ILE A 805 -10.98 28.31 -6.53
C ILE A 805 -11.91 27.17 -6.13
N LYS A 806 -11.77 26.02 -6.77
CA LYS A 806 -12.38 24.76 -6.33
C LYS A 806 -11.29 23.77 -5.99
N ASN A 807 -11.32 23.33 -4.75
CA ASN A 807 -10.44 22.29 -4.23
C ASN A 807 -11.29 21.41 -3.31
N ALA A 808 -11.75 20.27 -3.83
CA ALA A 808 -12.72 19.41 -3.15
C ALA A 808 -12.21 18.90 -1.78
N GLU A 809 -10.90 18.70 -1.65
CA GLU A 809 -10.30 18.28 -0.39
C GLU A 809 -10.35 19.41 0.65
N LEU A 810 -9.89 20.61 0.28
CA LEU A 810 -9.95 21.77 1.19
C LEU A 810 -11.38 22.17 1.55
N GLU A 811 -12.31 22.08 0.59
CA GLU A 811 -13.74 22.34 0.82
C GLU A 811 -14.33 21.34 1.82
N SER A 812 -14.04 20.04 1.66
CA SER A 812 -14.48 19.00 2.59
C SER A 812 -13.95 19.25 4.01
N ILE A 813 -12.65 19.55 4.15
CA ILE A 813 -12.03 19.83 5.44
C ILE A 813 -12.67 21.07 6.07
N TYR A 814 -12.89 22.13 5.28
CA TYR A 814 -13.50 23.36 5.76
C TYR A 814 -14.94 23.16 6.26
N GLU A 815 -15.77 22.45 5.50
CA GLU A 815 -17.16 22.19 5.90
C GLU A 815 -17.26 21.30 7.15
N GLN A 816 -16.31 20.39 7.34
CA GLN A 816 -16.21 19.62 8.58
C GLN A 816 -15.80 20.52 9.77
N ALA A 817 -14.84 21.43 9.57
CA ALA A 817 -14.41 22.39 10.60
C ALA A 817 -15.57 23.26 11.06
N LYS A 818 -16.37 23.71 10.09
CA LYS A 818 -17.55 24.51 10.31
C LYS A 818 -18.54 23.79 11.22
N LYS A 819 -18.84 22.52 10.96
CA LYS A 819 -19.75 21.70 11.80
C LYS A 819 -19.22 21.51 13.22
N VAL A 820 -17.92 21.23 13.37
CA VAL A 820 -17.29 21.05 14.69
C VAL A 820 -17.35 22.35 15.50
N ILE A 821 -16.93 23.47 14.92
CA ILE A 821 -16.97 24.78 15.60
C ILE A 821 -18.41 25.19 15.92
N GLN A 822 -19.35 24.94 15.02
CA GLN A 822 -20.77 25.21 15.26
C GLN A 822 -21.31 24.40 16.44
N LYS A 823 -20.92 23.12 16.57
CA LYS A 823 -21.26 22.30 17.72
C LYS A 823 -20.62 22.80 19.02
N GLN A 824 -19.37 23.27 18.96
CA GLN A 824 -18.61 23.73 20.13
C GLN A 824 -19.02 25.12 20.64
N THR A 825 -19.52 25.99 19.74
CA THR A 825 -19.81 27.40 20.06
C THR A 825 -21.29 27.74 20.06
N GLU A 826 -22.14 26.86 19.51
CA GLU A 826 -23.55 27.13 19.19
C GLU A 826 -23.77 28.33 18.25
N LEU A 827 -22.70 28.92 17.70
CA LEU A 827 -22.78 30.04 16.77
C LEU A 827 -23.19 29.55 15.36
N PRO A 828 -24.10 30.26 14.67
CA PRO A 828 -24.49 29.90 13.31
C PRO A 828 -23.27 29.94 12.38
N ASP A 829 -23.19 28.95 11.49
CA ASP A 829 -22.14 28.83 10.47
C ASP A 829 -20.69 28.86 11.00
N GLY A 830 -20.46 28.55 12.29
CA GLY A 830 -19.13 28.58 12.90
C GLY A 830 -18.51 29.99 12.99
N ASN A 831 -19.35 31.03 13.00
CA ASN A 831 -18.94 32.45 12.93
C ASN A 831 -18.05 32.73 11.71
N GLN A 832 -18.54 32.32 10.53
CA GLN A 832 -17.84 32.47 9.26
C GLN A 832 -17.77 33.94 8.82
N MET A 833 -16.57 34.41 8.49
CA MET A 833 -16.33 35.69 7.81
C MET A 833 -15.69 35.49 6.44
N THR A 834 -15.88 36.47 5.56
CA THR A 834 -15.19 36.52 4.25
C THR A 834 -14.14 37.62 4.30
N LEU A 835 -12.87 37.25 4.31
CA LEU A 835 -11.73 38.13 4.55
C LEU A 835 -10.74 38.09 3.39
N PHE A 836 -9.74 38.98 3.40
CA PHE A 836 -8.68 39.05 2.40
C PHE A 836 -7.34 38.54 2.94
N HIS A 837 -6.51 37.97 2.05
CA HIS A 837 -5.14 37.54 2.33
C HIS A 837 -4.21 37.84 1.15
N GLY A 838 -3.11 38.56 1.37
CA GLY A 838 -2.15 38.91 0.30
C GLY A 838 -1.08 37.83 0.11
N ALA A 839 -0.71 37.52 -1.14
CA ALA A 839 0.21 36.44 -1.51
C ALA A 839 1.35 36.86 -2.45
N LYS A 840 2.41 36.03 -2.51
CA LYS A 840 3.50 36.20 -3.49
C LYS A 840 4.23 34.90 -3.84
N GLY A 841 4.76 34.84 -5.06
CA GLY A 841 5.65 33.78 -5.55
C GLY A 841 5.08 32.38 -5.33
N LYS A 842 5.95 31.43 -4.98
CA LYS A 842 5.59 30.03 -4.69
C LYS A 842 4.49 29.83 -3.65
N ASN A 843 4.26 30.82 -2.77
CA ASN A 843 3.23 30.67 -1.76
C ASN A 843 1.81 30.74 -2.36
N ILE A 844 1.65 31.34 -3.55
CA ILE A 844 0.37 31.34 -4.28
C ILE A 844 -0.03 29.90 -4.60
N ASP A 845 0.89 29.14 -5.19
CA ASP A 845 0.68 27.73 -5.53
C ASP A 845 0.48 26.88 -4.27
N GLU A 846 1.24 27.13 -3.21
CA GLU A 846 1.07 26.44 -1.92
C GLU A 846 -0.31 26.67 -1.31
N ILE A 847 -0.89 27.89 -1.34
CA ILE A 847 -2.26 28.13 -0.86
C ILE A 847 -3.28 27.40 -1.72
N LEU A 848 -3.12 27.42 -3.05
CA LEU A 848 -4.06 26.76 -3.94
C LEU A 848 -4.10 25.25 -3.69
N GLN A 849 -2.92 24.66 -3.46
CA GLN A 849 -2.72 23.22 -3.36
C GLN A 849 -2.98 22.67 -1.95
N TYR A 850 -2.56 23.41 -0.92
CA TYR A 850 -2.53 22.96 0.47
C TYR A 850 -3.23 23.90 1.45
N GLY A 851 -3.96 24.91 0.96
CA GLY A 851 -4.67 25.85 1.80
C GLY A 851 -3.75 26.59 2.78
N PHE A 852 -4.30 26.98 3.93
CA PHE A 852 -3.55 27.75 4.92
C PHE A 852 -2.89 26.83 5.97
N HIS A 853 -1.59 26.55 5.84
CA HIS A 853 -0.86 25.63 6.73
C HIS A 853 0.43 26.21 7.36
N ASP A 854 0.83 25.66 8.50
CA ASP A 854 1.86 26.18 9.40
C ASP A 854 3.29 26.20 8.83
N GLN A 855 3.62 25.30 7.89
CA GLN A 855 4.95 25.25 7.27
C GLN A 855 5.33 26.56 6.58
N VAL A 856 4.35 27.32 6.09
CA VAL A 856 4.57 28.55 5.30
C VAL A 856 4.62 29.82 6.17
N TYR A 857 3.82 29.91 7.24
CA TYR A 857 3.85 31.07 8.16
C TYR A 857 5.08 31.07 9.08
N ARG A 858 5.73 29.92 9.25
CA ARG A 858 6.86 29.72 10.17
C ARG A 858 8.14 30.49 9.82
N TYR A 859 8.39 30.74 8.53
CA TYR A 859 9.63 31.37 8.05
C TYR A 859 9.48 32.84 7.66
N GLY A 860 8.31 33.46 7.93
CA GLY A 860 8.04 34.84 7.51
C GLY A 860 7.76 34.99 6.02
N ASN A 861 7.45 33.89 5.32
CA ASN A 861 7.30 33.89 3.86
C ASN A 861 6.04 34.62 3.35
N TRP A 862 5.05 34.90 4.22
CA TRP A 862 3.86 35.70 3.92
C TRP A 862 4.01 37.20 4.24
N GLY A 863 5.16 37.77 3.90
CA GLY A 863 5.24 39.20 3.60
C GLY A 863 5.63 40.16 4.73
N LEU A 864 6.35 39.72 5.77
CA LEU A 864 7.03 40.67 6.67
C LEU A 864 8.55 40.50 6.58
N PRO A 865 9.31 41.53 6.13
CA PRO A 865 10.77 41.53 6.26
C PRO A 865 11.15 41.31 7.74
N GLN A 866 12.28 40.64 7.99
CA GLN A 866 12.83 40.39 9.35
C GLN A 866 12.85 41.63 10.27
N ARG A 867 12.83 42.85 9.71
CA ARG A 867 12.77 44.13 10.46
C ARG A 867 11.39 44.50 11.04
N THR A 868 10.32 43.76 10.76
CA THR A 868 8.94 44.04 11.26
C THR A 868 8.47 43.11 12.39
N LEU A 869 9.37 42.30 12.96
CA LEU A 869 9.12 41.36 14.06
C LEU A 869 8.70 42.01 15.40
N SER A 870 8.71 43.35 15.50
CA SER A 870 8.38 44.10 16.72
C SER A 870 6.88 44.15 17.06
N PHE A 871 5.99 43.70 16.16
CA PHE A 871 4.55 43.92 16.29
C PHE A 871 3.67 42.73 15.86
N ILE A 872 4.12 41.50 16.08
CA ILE A 872 3.37 40.27 15.75
C ILE A 872 2.51 39.87 16.96
N LEU A 873 1.25 39.48 16.72
CA LEU A 873 0.30 38.95 17.73
C LEU A 873 0.39 37.42 17.88
N GLY A 874 0.83 36.73 16.82
CA GLY A 874 1.14 35.31 16.85
C GLY A 874 1.56 34.73 15.49
N LYS A 875 1.93 33.46 15.49
CA LYS A 875 2.46 32.71 14.33
C LYS A 875 1.37 31.92 13.61
N GLY A 876 0.34 32.63 13.13
CA GLY A 876 -0.74 32.07 12.33
C GLY A 876 -0.90 32.75 10.98
N ALA A 877 -1.91 32.34 10.22
CA ALA A 877 -2.35 32.99 8.99
C ALA A 877 -3.14 34.26 9.32
N TYR A 878 -2.77 35.39 8.73
CA TYR A 878 -3.39 36.70 8.98
C TYR A 878 -4.40 37.04 7.89
N PHE A 879 -5.55 37.57 8.27
CA PHE A 879 -6.62 37.97 7.37
C PHE A 879 -7.17 39.34 7.79
N SER A 880 -7.72 40.10 6.86
CA SER A 880 -8.40 41.37 7.19
C SER A 880 -9.58 41.64 6.29
N GLU A 881 -10.55 42.42 6.78
CA GLU A 881 -11.69 42.90 5.97
C GLU A 881 -11.27 43.97 4.95
N ASN A 882 -10.20 44.70 5.27
CA ASN A 882 -9.65 45.76 4.44
C ASN A 882 -8.56 45.21 3.51
N PRO A 883 -8.76 45.17 2.17
CA PRO A 883 -7.76 44.65 1.25
C PRO A 883 -6.49 45.53 1.18
N LYS A 884 -6.56 46.81 1.58
CA LYS A 884 -5.37 47.69 1.63
C LYS A 884 -4.30 47.18 2.58
N LEU A 885 -4.72 46.58 3.70
CA LEU A 885 -3.79 46.02 4.69
C LEU A 885 -3.04 44.80 4.14
N GLN A 886 -3.71 44.01 3.29
CA GLN A 886 -3.14 42.84 2.63
C GLN A 886 -2.30 43.19 1.40
N HIS A 887 -2.54 44.33 0.77
CA HIS A 887 -1.77 44.79 -0.39
C HIS A 887 -0.27 44.85 -0.11
N GLY A 888 0.13 45.37 1.06
CA GLY A 888 1.53 45.42 1.48
C GLY A 888 2.18 44.04 1.70
N ARG A 889 1.37 42.98 1.77
CA ARG A 889 1.83 41.58 1.87
C ARG A 889 1.90 40.88 0.49
N THR A 890 1.40 41.54 -0.55
CA THR A 890 1.58 41.13 -1.96
C THR A 890 2.88 41.68 -2.53
N PHE A 891 3.43 41.01 -3.53
CA PHE A 891 4.55 41.52 -4.33
C PHE A 891 4.20 41.38 -5.81
N PRO A 892 4.54 42.38 -6.65
CA PRO A 892 4.36 42.28 -8.08
C PRO A 892 5.30 41.19 -8.62
N ASP A 893 4.81 40.37 -9.53
CA ASP A 893 5.64 39.47 -10.34
C ASP A 893 6.32 40.22 -11.50
N ASP A 894 6.97 39.48 -12.39
CA ASP A 894 7.71 40.04 -13.54
C ASP A 894 6.79 40.81 -14.51
N ASP A 895 5.48 40.52 -14.51
CA ASP A 895 4.45 41.19 -15.32
C ASP A 895 3.76 42.34 -14.55
N ASN A 896 4.31 42.70 -13.38
CA ASN A 896 3.75 43.67 -12.43
C ASN A 896 2.35 43.30 -11.90
N GLU A 897 2.03 42.00 -11.88
CA GLU A 897 0.78 41.47 -11.34
C GLU A 897 0.92 41.04 -9.88
N ARG A 898 -0.12 41.28 -9.11
CA ARG A 898 -0.21 40.96 -7.68
C ARG A 898 -1.39 40.03 -7.45
N VAL A 899 -1.22 39.10 -6.51
CA VAL A 899 -2.27 38.14 -6.14
C VAL A 899 -2.75 38.37 -4.71
N MET A 900 -4.06 38.45 -4.56
CA MET A 900 -4.75 38.47 -3.27
C MET A 900 -5.88 37.44 -3.29
N PHE A 901 -6.08 36.77 -2.16
CA PHE A 901 -7.16 35.81 -1.99
C PHE A 901 -8.33 36.46 -1.24
N GLN A 902 -9.56 36.17 -1.68
CA GLN A 902 -10.72 36.24 -0.79
C GLN A 902 -10.90 34.86 -0.16
N VAL A 903 -11.06 34.82 1.15
CA VAL A 903 -10.97 33.61 1.98
C VAL A 903 -12.20 33.53 2.87
N LYS A 904 -12.83 32.35 2.95
CA LYS A 904 -13.84 32.06 3.96
C LYS A 904 -13.12 31.58 5.23
N VAL A 905 -13.37 32.25 6.35
CA VAL A 905 -12.62 32.03 7.61
C VAL A 905 -13.61 31.75 8.74
N LEU A 906 -13.42 30.63 9.45
CA LEU A 906 -14.22 30.24 10.61
C LEU A 906 -13.58 30.80 11.88
N LEU A 907 -14.18 31.87 12.43
CA LEU A 907 -13.62 32.52 13.62
C LEU A 907 -13.98 31.80 14.91
N GLY A 908 -15.12 31.09 14.97
CA GLY A 908 -15.69 30.56 16.21
C GLY A 908 -15.71 31.63 17.32
N ASN A 909 -15.36 31.20 18.55
CA ASN A 909 -15.03 32.12 19.63
C ASN A 909 -13.67 32.78 19.34
N ALA A 910 -13.67 34.04 18.93
CA ALA A 910 -12.47 34.81 18.68
C ALA A 910 -12.00 35.52 19.96
N GLN A 911 -10.71 35.41 20.28
CA GLN A 911 -10.14 36.19 21.38
C GLN A 911 -9.69 37.55 20.87
N SER A 912 -10.30 38.61 21.41
CA SER A 912 -9.89 39.98 21.13
C SER A 912 -8.61 40.33 21.89
N LEU A 913 -7.57 40.76 21.17
CA LEU A 913 -6.29 41.19 21.72
C LEU A 913 -5.88 42.53 21.12
N SER A 914 -5.38 43.45 21.95
CA SER A 914 -4.72 44.68 21.47
C SER A 914 -3.27 44.37 21.04
N ARG A 915 -2.75 45.10 20.04
CA ARG A 915 -1.39 44.89 19.53
C ARG A 915 -0.31 45.34 20.53
N HIS A 916 0.05 44.43 21.43
CA HIS A 916 1.28 44.44 22.21
C HIS A 916 2.14 43.24 21.78
N LYS A 917 3.42 43.15 22.19
CA LYS A 917 4.32 42.05 21.80
C LYS A 917 3.86 40.72 22.41
N ILE A 918 2.88 40.08 21.77
CA ILE A 918 2.31 38.80 22.16
C ILE A 918 2.75 37.80 21.09
N ASN A 919 3.57 36.82 21.44
CA ASN A 919 4.14 35.88 20.46
C ASN A 919 3.40 34.54 20.54
N LEU A 920 2.08 34.56 20.31
CA LEU A 920 1.26 33.35 20.39
C LEU A 920 1.72 32.34 19.34
N ASN A 921 1.98 31.11 19.77
CA ASN A 921 2.22 30.00 18.85
C ASN A 921 0.93 29.22 18.54
N SER A 922 -0.14 29.46 19.31
CA SER A 922 -1.46 28.86 19.16
C SER A 922 -2.53 29.81 19.68
N VAL A 923 -3.79 29.56 19.32
CA VAL A 923 -4.93 30.24 19.95
C VAL A 923 -5.01 29.89 21.44
N PRO A 924 -5.37 30.84 22.31
CA PRO A 924 -5.57 30.57 23.75
C PRO A 924 -6.74 29.61 24.03
N GLU A 925 -6.72 29.04 25.23
CA GLU A 925 -7.68 28.03 25.65
C GLU A 925 -9.12 28.53 25.50
N ASN A 926 -10.03 27.65 25.04
CA ASN A 926 -11.44 27.93 24.75
C ASN A 926 -11.72 28.88 23.56
N TYR A 927 -10.69 29.35 22.85
CA TYR A 927 -10.84 30.15 21.64
C TYR A 927 -10.44 29.39 20.37
N HIS A 928 -10.93 29.86 19.24
CA HIS A 928 -10.74 29.26 17.90
C HIS A 928 -9.91 30.14 16.97
N SER A 929 -9.92 31.45 17.20
CA SER A 929 -9.14 32.44 16.45
C SER A 929 -8.73 33.60 17.35
N VAL A 930 -7.85 34.47 16.84
CA VAL A 930 -7.51 35.74 17.49
C VAL A 930 -8.00 36.89 16.62
N HIS A 931 -8.66 37.86 17.23
CA HIS A 931 -9.03 39.14 16.63
C HIS A 931 -8.12 40.23 17.19
N GLY A 932 -7.18 40.68 16.38
CA GLY A 932 -6.29 41.79 16.70
C GLY A 932 -7.01 43.12 16.50
N ILE A 933 -7.28 43.84 17.59
CA ILE A 933 -8.05 45.09 17.60
C ILE A 933 -7.11 46.30 17.66
N PHE A 934 -7.44 47.32 16.86
CA PHE A 934 -6.75 48.61 16.80
C PHE A 934 -7.70 49.77 17.09
N PRO A 935 -7.93 50.13 18.36
CA PRO A 935 -8.90 51.18 18.72
C PRO A 935 -8.59 52.54 18.08
N GLN A 936 -7.32 52.81 17.75
CA GLN A 936 -6.90 54.06 17.11
C GLN A 936 -6.87 53.99 15.57
N LEU A 937 -7.00 52.81 14.98
CA LEU A 937 -7.00 52.56 13.54
C LEU A 937 -7.98 51.42 13.21
N PRO A 938 -9.31 51.64 13.37
CA PRO A 938 -10.31 50.57 13.27
C PRO A 938 -10.31 49.82 11.92
N ASP A 939 -9.81 50.42 10.84
CA ASP A 939 -9.66 49.77 9.53
C ASP A 939 -8.43 48.84 9.42
N SER A 940 -7.71 48.63 10.51
CA SER A 940 -6.46 47.85 10.59
C SER A 940 -6.60 46.53 11.35
N ASP A 941 -7.82 46.16 11.75
CA ASP A 941 -8.09 44.90 12.44
C ASP A 941 -7.67 43.69 11.60
N GLU A 942 -7.04 42.72 12.27
CA GLU A 942 -6.57 41.47 11.67
C GLU A 942 -7.10 40.26 12.43
N PHE A 943 -7.46 39.22 11.69
CA PHE A 943 -7.89 37.94 12.23
C PHE A 943 -6.78 36.92 12.00
N ILE A 944 -6.48 36.11 13.02
CA ILE A 944 -5.38 35.15 12.99
C ILE A 944 -5.92 33.75 13.23
N ILE A 945 -5.64 32.86 12.28
CA ILE A 945 -6.00 31.45 12.34
C ILE A 945 -4.73 30.60 12.49
N TYR A 946 -4.83 29.61 13.37
CA TYR A 946 -3.72 28.70 13.69
C TYR A 946 -3.98 27.26 13.25
N ARG A 947 -5.24 26.88 13.01
CA ARG A 947 -5.60 25.52 12.63
C ARG A 947 -5.87 25.47 11.12
N TYR A 948 -5.33 24.46 10.45
CA TYR A 948 -5.71 24.16 9.07
C TYR A 948 -7.19 23.78 8.99
N GLY A 949 -7.78 23.99 7.82
CA GLY A 949 -9.21 23.76 7.61
C GLY A 949 -10.11 24.86 8.15
N GLN A 950 -9.64 25.76 9.03
CA GLN A 950 -10.43 26.93 9.45
C GLN A 950 -10.52 28.04 8.41
N ALA A 951 -9.68 28.00 7.37
CA ALA A 951 -9.67 28.99 6.29
C ALA A 951 -9.64 28.30 4.92
N LEU A 952 -10.59 28.68 4.07
CA LEU A 952 -10.75 28.14 2.71
C LEU A 952 -10.50 29.26 1.68
N PRO A 953 -9.46 29.17 0.85
CA PRO A 953 -9.27 30.12 -0.24
C PRO A 953 -10.43 29.99 -1.22
N HIS A 954 -11.19 31.07 -1.41
CA HIS A 954 -12.44 31.05 -2.17
C HIS A 954 -12.29 31.67 -3.55
N LEU A 955 -11.67 32.86 -3.63
CA LEU A 955 -11.37 33.54 -4.89
C LEU A 955 -9.89 33.92 -4.94
N LYS A 956 -9.28 33.80 -6.11
CA LYS A 956 -7.98 34.37 -6.45
C LYS A 956 -8.21 35.65 -7.26
N ILE A 957 -7.67 36.77 -6.79
CA ILE A 957 -7.80 38.08 -7.40
C ILE A 957 -6.41 38.50 -7.90
N THR A 958 -6.27 38.59 -9.22
CA THR A 958 -5.04 39.08 -9.86
C THR A 958 -5.26 40.52 -10.30
N TYR A 959 -4.37 41.43 -9.91
CA TYR A 959 -4.51 42.86 -10.18
C TYR A 959 -3.15 43.55 -10.36
N ARG A 960 -3.17 44.75 -10.94
CA ARG A 960 -2.01 45.65 -11.04
C ARG A 960 -2.33 46.92 -10.26
N SER A 961 -1.34 47.47 -9.56
CA SER A 961 -1.47 48.68 -8.75
C SER A 961 -0.14 49.41 -8.61
#